data_AF-A0AAE3ZLL0-F1
#
_entry.id   AF-A0AAE3ZLL0-F1
#
_cell.length_a   1.000
_cell.length_b   1.000
_cell.length_c   1.000
_cell.angle_alpha   90.00
_cell.angle_beta   90.00
_cell.angle_gamma   90.00
#
_symmetry.space_group_name_H-M   'P 1'
#
loop_
_entity.id
_entity.type
_entity.pdbx_description
1 polymer ?
#
loop_
_entity_poly.entity_id
_entity_poly.type
_entity_poly.pdbx_seq_one_letter_code
_entity_poly.pdbx_strand_id
1 'polypeptide(L)'
;MRPPVRTATALAAALLLAAGGLTVTPSPAAAAVTSYIRLNQVGYQAGQEKIAYLMGTTAQARPAFRVVDAAGATVLSGTTGNSRGSWNSGYTAVWPIDFSAVTAPGSYTIQITGVGTSPTFEIAARADLYAPVSRAMSQFFQVQRDGANVVPGALGRQAAHPEDVSATVYNVPVFQDGSDTIQGTLTPIRNAAKVDVSGGWFDAGDYLKFTHTTAYAVGALQIAERSGSADPARAAEIDHAMDWLDKMWDEGSEVLYVQVGLGGGNGDFKGDHEKWRLPESDHDIQDPAGKGFYYLRYRPVLRANAPGGQISPNLAGRVSAAFALSAQLHAADDPARAAEDLAKAAAIYAKAQYVNPPSPLVTSYPWSFYPETVWRDDMAYGATELARAARALGDPRAGTWLSLAAQHAANYMADGGSTLNLYDVGGIALPDLAEEIEAAGATGLAVTPEALLSHQRARLDAAVTRAQTDRFGAGAEYTNYDSTSYTMGLIAQAHRYDQVSGTNTYANFVQSQANWALGGNPWGLSLIIGVGDTFPVCPHHQVADLNGSPDGTGAILTGAAVNGPNGERVFDGLETSDSCPADGVDRYAAFSGNGARYLDDTEAWMSNEPAIDFTATGLLAFALLGKGGGGTGPDPEPEPGPRKRDTIAVHRSSANIVYARNSLSTGTANAQVQVQPGSIAFVGDWDGDGVDGIGFWVPSTRTVILRNAFSGTGNPDVSYVSTLATSSDVPLAGDWDGDGKDTFATWRPGDQTVRIRNTNSPGASEKSVKIGAVGDTILSGDWDGDGTDGLGWHRASERRFALRDELANTVSETPFVYGSAGDKPVVGDWNGDGTDTVGVFRAPNSWFLKNTNASGNADYAEFTFGANGDRPLAGDWVRDITPPAGQTPGQIAAANGFYTDPDSNPLAWVAENPDDARAATIRENLAEHPGARWFGDWSGDIEAATDAYLDGATAAGKVPILVAYNIPKRDCEGQSAGGAANAAAYRQWMTDFAAGVAGRPAVVVIEPDAVTQLDCLSEAQITERFGLVTHAVNAFGGQVWTYVDAGNAGWVAAATMAERLGRAGITNAHGFAVNTSNFWPTANSTTYANDINAALASPKPFVIDTSRNGNGHKGDWCNPTGVKLGPTSRLNASGAEMLLWLKVPGDSDGADCGRIEGLPAGTFSPDYAMWLINGN
;
A
#
# COMPACT_ATOMS: atom_id res chain seq x y z
N MET A 1 -25.31 -48.05 -54.75
CA MET A 1 -25.72 -49.46 -54.58
C MET A 1 -26.49 -49.61 -53.28
N ARG A 2 -27.43 -50.55 -53.27
CA ARG A 2 -28.49 -50.75 -52.26
C ARG A 2 -27.96 -51.05 -50.83
N PRO A 3 -28.84 -50.89 -49.81
CA PRO A 3 -28.57 -50.55 -48.40
C PRO A 3 -28.64 -51.85 -47.54
N PRO A 4 -29.42 -52.07 -46.43
CA PRO A 4 -30.06 -51.25 -45.36
C PRO A 4 -30.03 -51.92 -43.94
N VAL A 5 -30.90 -51.41 -43.02
CA VAL A 5 -31.73 -52.13 -41.99
C VAL A 5 -31.25 -51.92 -40.53
N ARG A 6 -31.92 -51.11 -39.69
CA ARG A 6 -33.26 -51.29 -39.01
C ARG A 6 -33.20 -52.39 -37.93
N THR A 7 -33.85 -52.39 -36.77
CA THR A 7 -34.97 -51.64 -36.13
C THR A 7 -35.25 -52.28 -34.76
N ALA A 8 -35.97 -51.55 -33.89
CA ALA A 8 -37.14 -51.98 -33.09
C ALA A 8 -37.02 -51.57 -31.60
N THR A 9 -37.62 -50.49 -31.08
CA THR A 9 -39.04 -50.13 -30.77
C THR A 9 -39.84 -51.10 -29.88
N ALA A 10 -40.30 -50.59 -28.71
CA ALA A 10 -41.61 -50.78 -28.05
C ALA A 10 -41.61 -49.89 -26.77
N LEU A 11 -42.43 -48.88 -26.48
CA LEU A 11 -43.82 -48.45 -26.77
C LEU A 11 -44.91 -49.10 -25.88
N ALA A 12 -45.47 -48.31 -24.94
CA ALA A 12 -46.87 -48.32 -24.45
C ALA A 12 -47.08 -47.13 -23.48
N ALA A 13 -47.79 -46.06 -23.86
CA ALA A 13 -49.26 -45.86 -23.87
C ALA A 13 -49.83 -45.60 -22.45
N ALA A 14 -50.09 -44.35 -22.03
CA ALA A 14 -51.14 -43.40 -22.43
C ALA A 14 -52.43 -43.53 -21.60
N LEU A 15 -52.82 -42.46 -20.90
CA LEU A 15 -54.22 -42.06 -20.70
C LEU A 15 -54.34 -40.60 -20.24
N LEU A 16 -55.09 -39.83 -21.03
CA LEU A 16 -55.48 -38.44 -20.85
C LEU A 16 -56.56 -38.29 -19.75
N LEU A 17 -56.64 -37.11 -19.14
CA LEU A 17 -57.91 -36.40 -18.93
C LEU A 17 -57.72 -34.87 -18.81
N ALA A 18 -58.56 -34.18 -19.56
CA ALA A 18 -58.61 -32.75 -19.87
C ALA A 18 -58.84 -31.80 -18.69
N ALA A 19 -58.27 -30.58 -18.77
CA ALA A 19 -59.00 -29.31 -18.62
C ALA A 19 -58.09 -28.09 -18.87
N GLY A 20 -58.48 -27.22 -19.81
CA GLY A 20 -58.12 -25.79 -19.94
C GLY A 20 -56.66 -25.36 -19.70
N GLY A 21 -55.83 -25.36 -20.74
CA GLY A 21 -54.52 -24.71 -20.72
C GLY A 21 -54.46 -23.61 -21.78
N LEU A 22 -54.17 -22.38 -21.36
CA LEU A 22 -53.74 -21.28 -22.24
C LEU A 22 -52.71 -21.79 -23.25
N THR A 23 -52.85 -21.37 -24.50
CA THR A 23 -51.84 -21.58 -25.54
C THR A 23 -50.53 -20.93 -25.12
N VAL A 24 -49.62 -21.72 -24.55
CA VAL A 24 -48.20 -21.35 -24.43
C VAL A 24 -47.57 -21.70 -25.77
N THR A 25 -47.35 -20.68 -26.59
CA THR A 25 -46.34 -20.72 -27.64
C THR A 25 -45.03 -21.17 -27.00
N PRO A 26 -44.28 -22.13 -27.56
CA PRO A 26 -42.97 -22.45 -27.03
C PRO A 26 -42.12 -21.18 -27.11
N SER A 27 -41.74 -20.63 -25.95
CA SER A 27 -40.67 -19.65 -25.90
C SER A 27 -39.46 -20.24 -26.60
N PRO A 28 -38.71 -19.47 -27.41
CA PRO A 28 -37.43 -19.92 -27.92
C PRO A 28 -36.60 -20.36 -26.71
N ALA A 29 -36.06 -21.58 -26.75
CA ALA A 29 -35.17 -22.07 -25.72
C ALA A 29 -34.04 -21.04 -25.56
N ALA A 30 -33.99 -20.37 -24.42
CA ALA A 30 -32.84 -19.55 -24.06
C ALA A 30 -31.61 -20.46 -24.11
N ALA A 31 -30.60 -20.07 -24.88
CA ALA A 31 -29.32 -20.77 -24.90
C ALA A 31 -28.87 -20.99 -23.45
N ALA A 32 -28.45 -22.21 -23.11
CA ALA A 32 -27.91 -22.50 -21.78
C ALA A 32 -26.68 -21.61 -21.58
N VAL A 33 -26.80 -20.56 -20.77
CA VAL A 33 -25.66 -19.69 -20.48
C VAL A 33 -24.67 -20.50 -19.64
N THR A 34 -23.48 -20.70 -20.20
CA THR A 34 -22.34 -21.32 -19.52
C THR A 34 -21.67 -20.25 -18.65
N SER A 35 -21.31 -20.57 -17.41
CA SER A 35 -20.63 -19.64 -16.50
C SER A 35 -19.14 -19.91 -16.46
N TYR A 36 -18.34 -18.91 -16.08
CA TYR A 36 -16.87 -18.96 -16.15
C TYR A 36 -16.24 -18.48 -14.84
N ILE A 37 -15.21 -19.18 -14.38
CA ILE A 37 -14.36 -18.74 -13.27
C ILE A 37 -13.17 -17.98 -13.88
N ARG A 38 -12.95 -16.74 -13.43
CA ARG A 38 -11.89 -15.82 -13.87
C ARG A 38 -10.96 -15.54 -12.71
N LEU A 39 -9.66 -15.73 -12.91
CA LEU A 39 -8.66 -15.64 -11.84
C LEU A 39 -7.29 -15.28 -12.40
N ASN A 40 -6.37 -14.89 -11.50
CA ASN A 40 -4.96 -14.73 -11.81
C ASN A 40 -4.35 -16.10 -12.12
N GLN A 41 -4.05 -16.35 -13.39
CA GLN A 41 -3.54 -17.65 -13.86
C GLN A 41 -2.11 -17.95 -13.40
N VAL A 42 -1.38 -16.94 -12.91
CA VAL A 42 -0.05 -17.13 -12.31
C VAL A 42 -0.19 -17.54 -10.85
N GLY A 43 -0.96 -16.77 -10.07
CA GLY A 43 -1.20 -17.09 -8.68
C GLY A 43 -1.42 -15.89 -7.75
N TYR A 44 -1.42 -16.18 -6.46
CA TYR A 44 -1.74 -15.23 -5.39
C TYR A 44 -0.73 -15.33 -4.24
N GLN A 45 -0.39 -14.20 -3.64
CA GLN A 45 0.48 -14.22 -2.46
C GLN A 45 -0.24 -14.78 -1.23
N ALA A 46 0.41 -15.68 -0.49
CA ALA A 46 -0.09 -16.33 0.72
C ALA A 46 -0.74 -15.38 1.74
N GLY A 47 -0.13 -14.23 2.03
CA GLY A 47 -0.61 -13.26 3.03
C GLY A 47 -1.51 -12.13 2.50
N GLN A 48 -1.94 -12.18 1.23
CA GLN A 48 -2.77 -11.12 0.64
C GLN A 48 -4.19 -11.57 0.33
N GLU A 49 -5.05 -10.58 0.03
CA GLU A 49 -6.38 -10.81 -0.51
C GLU A 49 -6.32 -11.62 -1.82
N LYS A 50 -7.18 -12.63 -1.94
CA LYS A 50 -7.23 -13.53 -3.09
C LYS A 50 -8.67 -13.61 -3.60
N ILE A 51 -8.92 -12.85 -4.67
CA ILE A 51 -10.24 -12.76 -5.29
C ILE A 51 -10.18 -13.36 -6.70
N ALA A 52 -11.06 -14.32 -6.95
CA ALA A 52 -11.46 -14.76 -8.28
C ALA A 52 -12.89 -14.28 -8.56
N TYR A 53 -13.38 -14.43 -9.79
CA TYR A 53 -14.73 -14.02 -10.17
C TYR A 53 -15.47 -15.16 -10.87
N LEU A 54 -16.72 -15.40 -10.47
CA LEU A 54 -17.65 -16.15 -11.28
C LEU A 54 -18.42 -15.16 -12.17
N MET A 55 -18.39 -15.36 -13.48
CA MET A 55 -19.21 -14.63 -14.44
C MET A 55 -20.31 -15.56 -14.98
N GLY A 56 -21.57 -15.18 -14.82
CA GLY A 56 -22.72 -16.05 -15.13
C GLY A 56 -24.05 -15.31 -15.15
N THR A 57 -25.14 -16.00 -14.78
CA THR A 57 -26.50 -15.44 -14.77
C THR A 57 -27.07 -15.31 -13.36
N THR A 58 -27.96 -14.33 -13.14
CA THR A 58 -28.60 -14.12 -11.82
C THR A 58 -29.35 -15.35 -11.28
N ALA A 59 -29.63 -16.35 -12.12
CA ALA A 59 -30.17 -17.65 -11.71
C ALA A 59 -29.22 -18.45 -10.81
N GLN A 60 -27.90 -18.21 -10.86
CA GLN A 60 -26.89 -18.79 -9.99
C GLN A 60 -26.64 -17.87 -8.80
N ALA A 61 -27.65 -17.55 -8.00
CA ALA A 61 -27.47 -16.64 -6.87
C ALA A 61 -26.60 -17.29 -5.77
N ARG A 62 -25.39 -16.73 -5.57
CA ARG A 62 -24.42 -17.13 -4.51
C ARG A 62 -24.06 -18.62 -4.51
N PRO A 63 -23.51 -19.18 -5.62
CA PRO A 63 -23.22 -20.60 -5.67
C PRO A 63 -22.10 -20.95 -4.68
N ALA A 64 -22.15 -22.18 -4.19
CA ALA A 64 -21.10 -22.73 -3.36
C ALA A 64 -19.85 -23.04 -4.20
N PHE A 65 -18.68 -22.74 -3.66
CA PHE A 65 -17.39 -23.05 -4.26
C PHE A 65 -16.52 -23.87 -3.30
N ARG A 66 -15.54 -24.57 -3.87
CA ARG A 66 -14.47 -25.26 -3.15
C ARG A 66 -13.13 -24.86 -3.71
N VAL A 67 -12.14 -24.66 -2.86
CA VAL A 67 -10.73 -24.62 -3.26
C VAL A 67 -10.15 -26.00 -3.01
N VAL A 68 -9.50 -26.55 -4.03
CA VAL A 68 -9.00 -27.92 -4.04
C VAL A 68 -7.51 -27.89 -4.32
N ASP A 69 -6.72 -28.55 -3.48
CA ASP A 69 -5.27 -28.66 -3.66
C ASP A 69 -4.90 -29.68 -4.75
N ALA A 70 -3.62 -29.75 -5.10
CA ALA A 70 -3.09 -30.69 -6.08
C ALA A 70 -3.32 -32.17 -5.74
N ALA A 71 -3.53 -32.51 -4.45
CA ALA A 71 -3.84 -33.88 -4.02
C ALA A 71 -5.34 -34.21 -4.17
N GLY A 72 -6.17 -33.25 -4.58
CA GLY A 72 -7.62 -33.38 -4.73
C GLY A 72 -8.38 -33.17 -3.42
N ALA A 73 -7.71 -32.72 -2.35
CA ALA A 73 -8.35 -32.41 -1.07
C ALA A 73 -8.97 -31.01 -1.10
N THR A 74 -10.18 -30.89 -0.58
CA THR A 74 -10.83 -29.58 -0.40
C THR A 74 -10.21 -28.88 0.80
N VAL A 75 -9.49 -27.77 0.56
CA VAL A 75 -8.83 -26.96 1.60
C VAL A 75 -9.69 -25.79 2.08
N LEU A 76 -10.66 -25.37 1.25
CA LEU A 76 -11.64 -24.35 1.61
C LEU A 76 -12.98 -24.66 0.94
N SER A 77 -14.08 -24.36 1.62
CA SER A 77 -15.43 -24.32 1.04
C SER A 77 -16.12 -23.03 1.44
N GLY A 78 -16.87 -22.44 0.53
CA GLY A 78 -17.58 -21.18 0.78
C GLY A 78 -18.72 -20.93 -0.20
N THR A 79 -19.30 -19.75 -0.15
CA THR A 79 -20.26 -19.24 -1.14
C THR A 79 -19.74 -17.94 -1.71
N THR A 80 -19.98 -17.68 -2.99
CA THR A 80 -19.53 -16.41 -3.59
C THR A 80 -20.15 -15.20 -2.88
N GLY A 81 -19.48 -14.05 -3.01
CA GLY A 81 -19.98 -12.77 -2.52
C GLY A 81 -21.20 -12.26 -3.30
N ASN A 82 -21.58 -11.01 -3.02
CA ASN A 82 -22.69 -10.36 -3.72
C ASN A 82 -22.33 -10.05 -5.17
N SER A 83 -23.31 -10.11 -6.07
CA SER A 83 -23.09 -9.75 -7.47
C SER A 83 -22.67 -8.29 -7.59
N ARG A 84 -21.63 -8.03 -8.39
CA ARG A 84 -21.15 -6.70 -8.79
C ARG A 84 -21.88 -6.16 -10.03
N GLY A 85 -22.92 -6.85 -10.48
CA GLY A 85 -23.79 -6.41 -11.58
C GLY A 85 -23.58 -7.17 -12.89
N SER A 86 -24.34 -6.75 -13.91
CA SER A 86 -24.39 -7.37 -15.24
C SER A 86 -23.23 -6.93 -16.12
N TRP A 87 -22.48 -7.87 -16.70
CA TRP A 87 -21.42 -7.58 -17.69
C TRP A 87 -22.00 -7.32 -19.08
N ASN A 88 -22.85 -8.23 -19.56
CA ASN A 88 -23.61 -8.08 -20.81
C ASN A 88 -24.95 -8.83 -20.71
N SER A 89 -25.70 -8.94 -21.82
CA SER A 89 -27.02 -9.60 -21.84
C SER A 89 -26.95 -11.12 -21.61
N GLY A 90 -25.81 -11.76 -21.91
CA GLY A 90 -25.54 -13.16 -21.61
C GLY A 90 -25.08 -13.37 -20.17
N TYR A 91 -24.25 -12.47 -19.63
CA TYR A 91 -23.67 -12.55 -18.29
C TYR A 91 -24.26 -11.48 -17.38
N THR A 92 -25.44 -11.77 -16.84
CA THR A 92 -26.23 -10.81 -16.05
C THR A 92 -25.73 -10.61 -14.61
N ALA A 93 -24.68 -11.32 -14.19
CA ALA A 93 -24.08 -11.18 -12.87
C ALA A 93 -22.60 -11.61 -12.83
N VAL A 94 -21.81 -10.93 -12.00
CA VAL A 94 -20.41 -11.24 -11.69
C VAL A 94 -20.27 -11.33 -10.17
N TRP A 95 -19.86 -12.47 -9.62
CA TRP A 95 -19.71 -12.67 -8.18
C TRP A 95 -18.24 -12.86 -7.80
N PRO A 96 -17.72 -12.11 -6.81
CA PRO A 96 -16.40 -12.34 -6.28
C PRO A 96 -16.36 -13.65 -5.48
N ILE A 97 -15.26 -14.37 -5.60
CA ILE A 97 -14.93 -15.58 -4.87
C ILE A 97 -13.72 -15.23 -4.02
N ASP A 98 -13.95 -15.00 -2.73
CA ASP A 98 -12.89 -14.73 -1.77
C ASP A 98 -12.39 -16.04 -1.17
N PHE A 99 -11.12 -16.34 -1.41
CA PHE A 99 -10.42 -17.49 -0.84
C PHE A 99 -9.14 -17.08 -0.12
N SER A 100 -9.11 -15.85 0.40
CA SER A 100 -7.96 -15.28 1.09
C SER A 100 -7.49 -16.12 2.29
N ALA A 101 -8.41 -16.88 2.90
CA ALA A 101 -8.13 -17.82 3.99
C ALA A 101 -7.21 -19.01 3.59
N VAL A 102 -7.03 -19.30 2.31
CA VAL A 102 -6.03 -20.27 1.87
C VAL A 102 -4.68 -19.58 1.82
N THR A 103 -3.81 -19.89 2.76
CA THR A 103 -2.47 -19.26 2.90
C THR A 103 -1.33 -20.24 2.63
N ALA A 104 -1.59 -21.54 2.74
CA ALA A 104 -0.60 -22.58 2.48
C ALA A 104 -0.05 -22.44 1.05
N PRO A 105 1.28 -22.41 0.87
CA PRO A 105 1.85 -22.43 -0.46
C PRO A 105 1.54 -23.74 -1.20
N GLY A 106 1.26 -23.64 -2.50
CA GLY A 106 0.99 -24.79 -3.34
C GLY A 106 0.09 -24.49 -4.54
N SER A 107 -0.28 -25.56 -5.24
CA SER A 107 -1.07 -25.49 -6.47
C SER A 107 -2.53 -25.82 -6.19
N TYR A 108 -3.46 -25.02 -6.74
CA TYR A 108 -4.87 -25.07 -6.41
C TYR A 108 -5.78 -24.90 -7.64
N THR A 109 -7.03 -25.35 -7.48
CA THR A 109 -8.15 -25.05 -8.40
C THR A 109 -9.39 -24.63 -7.61
N ILE A 110 -10.28 -23.84 -8.23
CA ILE A 110 -11.62 -23.51 -7.71
C ILE A 110 -12.66 -24.35 -8.45
N GLN A 111 -13.57 -24.98 -7.72
CA GLN A 111 -14.65 -25.80 -8.25
C GLN A 111 -16.02 -25.26 -7.85
N ILE A 112 -16.92 -25.11 -8.81
CA ILE A 112 -18.32 -24.72 -8.59
C ILE A 112 -19.26 -25.73 -9.24
N THR A 113 -20.22 -26.23 -8.47
CA THR A 113 -21.18 -27.24 -8.95
C THR A 113 -22.03 -26.68 -10.08
N GLY A 114 -22.10 -27.40 -11.21
CA GLY A 114 -22.87 -26.98 -12.39
C GLY A 114 -22.18 -25.91 -13.25
N VAL A 115 -20.93 -25.55 -12.96
CA VAL A 115 -20.11 -24.64 -13.76
C VAL A 115 -18.90 -25.37 -14.33
N GLY A 116 -17.95 -25.77 -13.47
CA GLY A 116 -16.69 -26.36 -13.89
C GLY A 116 -15.56 -26.09 -12.89
N THR A 117 -14.35 -26.51 -13.26
CA THR A 117 -13.10 -26.24 -12.53
C THR A 117 -12.38 -25.07 -13.18
N SER A 118 -11.77 -24.19 -12.38
CA SER A 118 -10.92 -23.12 -12.88
C SER A 118 -9.62 -23.66 -13.50
N PRO A 119 -8.84 -22.82 -14.22
CA PRO A 119 -7.41 -23.06 -14.41
C PRO A 119 -6.70 -23.27 -13.07
N THR A 120 -5.55 -23.94 -13.12
CA THR A 120 -4.66 -24.08 -11.97
C THR A 120 -4.04 -22.73 -11.65
N PHE A 121 -3.82 -22.45 -10.36
CA PHE A 121 -3.09 -21.27 -9.90
C PHE A 121 -2.24 -21.63 -8.68
N GLU A 122 -1.17 -20.87 -8.48
CA GLU A 122 -0.27 -21.06 -7.34
C GLU A 122 -0.60 -20.11 -6.19
N ILE A 123 -0.33 -20.56 -4.97
CA ILE A 123 -0.13 -19.68 -3.82
C ILE A 123 1.33 -19.79 -3.44
N ALA A 124 2.07 -18.68 -3.50
CA ALA A 124 3.52 -18.67 -3.25
C ALA A 124 4.01 -17.28 -2.84
N ALA A 125 5.31 -17.14 -2.58
CA ALA A 125 5.93 -15.84 -2.37
C ALA A 125 5.88 -15.01 -3.67
N ARG A 126 5.83 -13.68 -3.56
CA ARG A 126 5.75 -12.79 -4.73
C ARG A 126 6.89 -12.99 -5.71
N ALA A 127 8.10 -13.25 -5.20
CA ALA A 127 9.27 -13.50 -6.02
C ALA A 127 9.08 -14.72 -6.93
N ASP A 128 8.54 -15.81 -6.39
CA ASP A 128 8.31 -17.05 -7.13
C ASP A 128 7.19 -16.89 -8.16
N LEU A 129 6.20 -16.03 -7.89
CA LEU A 129 5.09 -15.75 -8.81
C LEU A 129 5.49 -14.79 -9.94
N TYR A 130 6.08 -13.64 -9.59
CA TYR A 130 6.16 -12.50 -10.51
C TYR A 130 7.55 -12.25 -11.10
N ALA A 131 8.64 -12.72 -10.47
CA ALA A 131 9.97 -12.65 -11.09
C ALA A 131 10.08 -13.50 -12.37
N PRO A 132 9.45 -14.68 -12.49
CA PRO A 132 9.37 -15.38 -13.77
C PRO A 132 8.61 -14.60 -14.84
N VAL A 133 7.55 -13.87 -14.47
CA VAL A 133 6.79 -13.03 -15.40
C VAL A 133 7.68 -11.94 -15.97
N SER A 134 8.38 -11.15 -15.15
CA SER A 134 9.27 -10.10 -15.64
C SER A 134 10.42 -10.63 -16.51
N ARG A 135 10.98 -11.81 -16.17
CA ARG A 135 11.98 -12.49 -17.00
C ARG A 135 11.43 -12.98 -18.35
N ALA A 136 10.19 -13.44 -18.39
CA ALA A 136 9.53 -13.79 -19.65
C ALA A 136 9.38 -12.53 -20.52
N MET A 137 9.00 -11.39 -19.94
CA MET A 137 8.84 -10.12 -20.66
C MET A 137 10.16 -9.61 -21.27
N SER A 138 11.33 -9.92 -20.68
CA SER A 138 12.64 -9.62 -21.31
C SER A 138 12.82 -10.31 -22.68
N GLN A 139 12.15 -11.43 -22.93
CA GLN A 139 12.27 -12.18 -24.20
C GLN A 139 11.60 -11.46 -25.37
N PHE A 140 10.60 -10.62 -25.12
CA PHE A 140 9.99 -9.81 -26.17
C PHE A 140 11.02 -8.86 -26.79
N PHE A 141 11.78 -8.14 -25.97
CA PHE A 141 12.83 -7.22 -26.43
C PHE A 141 13.91 -7.93 -27.27
N GLN A 142 14.24 -9.19 -26.94
CA GLN A 142 15.16 -10.01 -27.74
C GLN A 142 14.63 -10.25 -29.16
N VAL A 143 13.33 -10.50 -29.31
CA VAL A 143 12.66 -10.68 -30.60
C VAL A 143 12.61 -9.37 -31.39
N GLN A 144 12.42 -8.25 -30.68
CA GLN A 144 12.37 -6.91 -31.26
C GLN A 144 13.73 -6.39 -31.71
N ARG A 145 14.85 -7.03 -31.34
CA ARG A 145 16.17 -6.57 -31.77
C ARG A 145 16.25 -6.47 -33.29
N ASP A 146 16.91 -5.40 -33.72
CA ASP A 146 17.26 -5.13 -35.11
C ASP A 146 18.79 -5.08 -35.31
N GLY A 147 19.25 -5.09 -36.56
CA GLY A 147 20.67 -5.01 -36.90
C GLY A 147 21.41 -6.34 -36.79
N ALA A 148 22.72 -6.28 -36.52
CA ALA A 148 23.58 -7.47 -36.51
C ALA A 148 23.46 -8.32 -35.22
N ASN A 149 23.02 -7.71 -34.11
CA ASN A 149 23.01 -8.32 -32.77
C ASN A 149 21.65 -8.97 -32.41
N VAL A 150 20.93 -9.45 -33.42
CA VAL A 150 19.64 -10.12 -33.25
C VAL A 150 19.83 -11.44 -32.52
N VAL A 151 18.93 -11.72 -31.56
CA VAL A 151 18.85 -12.99 -30.86
C VAL A 151 17.84 -13.88 -31.61
N PRO A 152 18.23 -15.05 -32.14
CA PRO A 152 17.31 -15.87 -32.92
C PRO A 152 16.05 -16.31 -32.17
N GLY A 153 16.18 -16.63 -30.88
CA GLY A 153 15.06 -17.02 -30.03
C GLY A 153 14.26 -18.24 -30.56
N ALA A 154 13.06 -18.43 -30.02
CA ALA A 154 12.14 -19.49 -30.45
C ALA A 154 11.52 -19.23 -31.84
N LEU A 155 11.42 -17.96 -32.23
CA LEU A 155 10.81 -17.53 -33.51
C LEU A 155 11.82 -17.46 -34.67
N GLY A 156 13.07 -17.90 -34.45
CA GLY A 156 14.07 -18.05 -35.50
C GLY A 156 14.50 -16.74 -36.18
N ARG A 157 14.50 -15.62 -35.44
CA ARG A 157 14.91 -14.30 -35.94
C ARG A 157 16.32 -14.34 -36.55
N GLN A 158 16.55 -13.50 -37.54
CA GLN A 158 17.88 -13.30 -38.15
C GLN A 158 18.24 -11.82 -38.16
N ALA A 159 19.52 -11.53 -38.38
CA ALA A 159 19.99 -10.16 -38.56
C ALA A 159 19.20 -9.47 -39.68
N ALA A 160 18.75 -8.25 -39.40
CA ALA A 160 17.91 -7.46 -40.30
C ALA A 160 18.48 -6.06 -40.50
N HIS A 161 18.04 -5.39 -41.57
CA HIS A 161 18.38 -4.01 -41.92
C HIS A 161 19.89 -3.67 -41.84
N PRO A 162 20.81 -4.43 -42.45
CA PRO A 162 22.24 -4.10 -42.43
C PRO A 162 22.54 -2.75 -43.09
N GLU A 163 21.65 -2.22 -43.92
CA GLU A 163 21.75 -0.90 -44.55
C GLU A 163 21.65 0.28 -43.55
N ASP A 164 21.12 0.06 -42.35
CA ASP A 164 20.97 1.10 -41.32
C ASP A 164 22.30 1.68 -40.83
N VAL A 165 23.42 0.97 -41.03
CA VAL A 165 24.77 1.48 -40.72
C VAL A 165 25.15 2.69 -41.60
N SER A 166 24.38 2.95 -42.66
CA SER A 166 24.61 4.04 -43.60
C SER A 166 23.28 4.59 -44.15
N ALA A 167 22.40 4.95 -43.22
CA ALA A 167 21.04 5.42 -43.48
C ALA A 167 21.02 6.88 -43.97
N THR A 168 19.99 7.23 -44.72
CA THR A 168 19.81 8.59 -45.28
C THR A 168 18.82 9.37 -44.44
N VAL A 169 19.16 10.62 -44.11
CA VAL A 169 18.29 11.51 -43.33
C VAL A 169 17.37 12.31 -44.26
N TYR A 170 16.08 12.30 -43.97
CA TYR A 170 15.04 12.95 -44.78
C TYR A 170 14.37 14.12 -44.03
N ASN A 171 13.81 15.05 -44.80
CA ASN A 171 12.83 15.98 -44.23
C ASN A 171 11.59 15.22 -43.80
N VAL A 172 10.95 15.67 -42.71
CA VAL A 172 9.66 15.13 -42.26
C VAL A 172 8.66 15.24 -43.42
N PRO A 173 8.06 14.13 -43.88
CA PRO A 173 7.09 14.16 -44.95
C PRO A 173 5.77 14.79 -44.51
N VAL A 174 4.98 15.23 -45.48
CA VAL A 174 3.60 15.69 -45.22
C VAL A 174 2.71 14.46 -45.23
N PHE A 175 1.94 14.26 -44.17
CA PHE A 175 0.96 13.17 -44.07
C PHE A 175 -0.44 13.66 -44.44
N GLN A 176 -1.28 12.75 -44.92
CA GLN A 176 -2.71 13.00 -45.04
C GLN A 176 -3.33 13.10 -43.64
N ASP A 177 -4.25 14.05 -43.43
CA ASP A 177 -4.91 14.25 -42.14
C ASP A 177 -5.54 12.95 -41.61
N GLY A 178 -5.16 12.56 -40.38
CA GLY A 178 -5.68 11.36 -39.71
C GLY A 178 -5.17 10.04 -40.28
N SER A 179 -4.09 10.03 -41.06
CA SER A 179 -3.51 8.83 -41.67
C SER A 179 -1.98 8.91 -41.66
N ASP A 180 -1.34 7.76 -41.80
CA ASP A 180 0.09 7.60 -42.06
C ASP A 180 0.45 7.65 -43.57
N THR A 181 -0.52 7.89 -44.45
CA THR A 181 -0.29 8.02 -45.90
C THR A 181 0.50 9.30 -46.22
N ILE A 182 1.61 9.15 -46.95
CA ILE A 182 2.52 10.25 -47.29
C ILE A 182 2.12 10.97 -48.58
N GLN A 183 2.07 12.30 -48.53
CA GLN A 183 1.84 13.15 -49.69
C GLN A 183 3.16 13.47 -50.40
N GLY A 184 3.22 13.15 -51.70
CA GLY A 184 4.36 13.47 -52.56
C GLY A 184 5.56 12.55 -52.37
N THR A 185 6.76 13.07 -52.64
CA THR A 185 8.02 12.29 -52.60
C THR A 185 8.85 12.63 -51.37
N LEU A 186 9.51 11.62 -50.78
CA LEU A 186 10.51 11.87 -49.73
C LEU A 186 11.68 12.70 -50.26
N THR A 187 12.09 13.69 -49.47
CA THR A 187 13.17 14.61 -49.84
C THR A 187 14.36 14.45 -48.89
N PRO A 188 15.50 13.88 -49.33
CA PRO A 188 16.71 13.82 -48.51
C PRO A 188 17.20 15.22 -48.12
N ILE A 189 17.74 15.36 -46.91
CA ILE A 189 18.37 16.63 -46.49
C ILE A 189 19.70 16.77 -47.23
N ARG A 190 19.82 17.85 -48.02
CA ARG A 190 21.04 18.11 -48.79
C ARG A 190 22.24 18.27 -47.86
N ASN A 191 23.34 17.60 -48.20
CA ASN A 191 24.61 17.62 -47.46
C ASN A 191 24.55 17.06 -46.03
N ALA A 192 23.45 16.43 -45.61
CA ALA A 192 23.47 15.62 -44.39
C ALA A 192 24.38 14.40 -44.63
N ALA A 193 25.26 14.13 -43.66
CA ALA A 193 25.99 12.87 -43.65
C ALA A 193 25.00 11.71 -43.52
N LYS A 194 25.37 10.56 -44.07
CA LYS A 194 24.70 9.31 -43.71
C LYS A 194 25.02 8.96 -42.27
N VAL A 195 24.07 8.32 -41.60
CA VAL A 195 24.13 8.03 -40.17
C VAL A 195 24.08 6.53 -39.94
N ASP A 196 24.74 6.06 -38.89
CA ASP A 196 24.55 4.72 -38.37
C ASP A 196 23.39 4.77 -37.37
N VAL A 197 22.29 4.10 -37.70
CA VAL A 197 21.13 3.93 -36.81
C VAL A 197 20.80 2.45 -36.63
N SER A 198 21.78 1.57 -36.88
CA SER A 198 21.65 0.13 -36.76
C SER A 198 21.51 -0.31 -35.31
N GLY A 199 20.76 -1.38 -35.06
CA GLY A 199 20.44 -1.84 -33.71
C GLY A 199 19.08 -1.30 -33.24
N GLY A 200 18.89 -1.30 -31.92
CA GLY A 200 17.64 -0.89 -31.28
C GLY A 200 16.56 -1.97 -31.36
N TRP A 201 15.35 -1.60 -30.95
CA TRP A 201 14.18 -2.45 -30.99
C TRP A 201 13.18 -1.94 -32.02
N PHE A 202 12.54 -2.86 -32.72
CA PHE A 202 11.27 -2.59 -33.35
C PHE A 202 10.24 -2.24 -32.27
N ASP A 203 9.42 -1.25 -32.57
CA ASP A 203 8.53 -0.63 -31.62
C ASP A 203 7.35 -1.53 -31.24
N ALA A 204 6.74 -2.17 -32.24
CA ALA A 204 5.54 -2.99 -32.05
C ALA A 204 5.51 -4.19 -33.02
N GLY A 205 4.34 -4.46 -33.63
CA GLY A 205 4.19 -5.49 -34.66
C GLY A 205 4.82 -5.13 -36.00
N ASP A 206 5.08 -3.84 -36.20
CA ASP A 206 5.83 -3.26 -37.32
C ASP A 206 7.36 -3.30 -37.09
N TYR A 207 8.12 -2.78 -38.07
CA TYR A 207 9.58 -2.63 -37.98
C TYR A 207 10.05 -1.17 -37.88
N LEU A 208 9.21 -0.29 -37.34
CA LEU A 208 9.57 1.08 -37.02
C LEU A 208 10.38 1.12 -35.72
N LYS A 209 11.24 2.13 -35.59
CA LYS A 209 11.99 2.39 -34.36
C LYS A 209 11.82 3.85 -33.98
N PHE A 210 11.36 4.11 -32.76
CA PHE A 210 11.20 5.47 -32.24
C PHE A 210 12.07 5.71 -31.01
N THR A 211 12.73 6.86 -31.00
CA THR A 211 13.54 7.30 -29.85
C THR A 211 12.66 7.54 -28.63
N HIS A 212 11.42 8.01 -28.82
CA HIS A 212 10.50 8.32 -27.74
C HIS A 212 10.09 7.09 -26.91
N THR A 213 9.61 6.03 -27.57
CA THR A 213 9.20 4.77 -26.92
C THR A 213 10.41 3.98 -26.44
N THR A 214 11.52 3.97 -27.18
CA THR A 214 12.75 3.30 -26.73
C THR A 214 13.31 3.94 -25.46
N ALA A 215 13.33 5.27 -25.36
CA ALA A 215 13.79 5.96 -24.16
C ALA A 215 12.88 5.68 -22.95
N TYR A 216 11.56 5.60 -23.15
CA TYR A 216 10.62 5.18 -22.12
C TYR A 216 10.86 3.73 -21.68
N ALA A 217 10.95 2.82 -22.65
CA ALA A 217 11.11 1.39 -22.40
C ALA A 217 12.41 1.08 -21.67
N VAL A 218 13.55 1.59 -22.15
CA VAL A 218 14.83 1.37 -21.48
C VAL A 218 14.87 2.02 -20.10
N GLY A 219 14.25 3.19 -19.92
CA GLY A 219 14.11 3.83 -18.61
C GLY A 219 13.38 2.95 -17.61
N ALA A 220 12.27 2.33 -18.01
CA ALA A 220 11.53 1.38 -17.17
C ALA A 220 12.36 0.12 -16.82
N LEU A 221 13.10 -0.43 -17.80
CA LEU A 221 14.02 -1.57 -17.57
C LEU A 221 15.16 -1.19 -16.61
N GLN A 222 15.75 0.00 -16.77
CA GLN A 222 16.82 0.51 -15.89
C GLN A 222 16.31 0.75 -14.47
N ILE A 223 15.09 1.27 -14.31
CA ILE A 223 14.46 1.42 -13.00
C ILE A 223 14.26 0.03 -12.37
N ALA A 224 13.79 -0.96 -13.14
CA ALA A 224 13.65 -2.33 -12.64
C ALA A 224 14.99 -2.94 -12.15
N GLU A 225 16.09 -2.74 -12.91
CA GLU A 225 17.44 -3.12 -12.48
C GLU A 225 17.86 -2.41 -11.20
N ARG A 226 17.76 -1.07 -11.17
CA ARG A 226 18.13 -0.24 -10.01
C ARG A 226 17.31 -0.58 -8.77
N SER A 227 16.06 -1.00 -8.96
CA SER A 227 15.19 -1.44 -7.89
C SER A 227 15.60 -2.78 -7.29
N GLY A 228 16.66 -3.45 -7.73
CA GLY A 228 17.17 -4.70 -7.14
C GLY A 228 16.53 -5.96 -7.72
N SER A 229 15.94 -5.86 -8.92
CA SER A 229 15.40 -7.01 -9.67
C SER A 229 16.39 -7.51 -10.72
N ALA A 230 17.71 -7.38 -10.47
CA ALA A 230 18.73 -7.52 -11.49
C ALA A 230 18.65 -8.84 -12.26
N ASP A 231 18.62 -8.77 -13.60
CA ASP A 231 18.52 -9.92 -14.48
C ASP A 231 19.50 -9.80 -15.65
N PRO A 232 20.37 -10.79 -15.90
CA PRO A 232 21.38 -10.70 -16.96
C PRO A 232 20.80 -10.53 -18.37
N ALA A 233 19.64 -11.12 -18.66
CA ALA A 233 19.01 -10.96 -19.97
C ALA A 233 18.48 -9.52 -20.11
N ARG A 234 17.86 -8.97 -19.07
CA ARG A 234 17.43 -7.57 -19.04
C ARG A 234 18.60 -6.60 -19.14
N ALA A 235 19.70 -6.82 -18.42
CA ALA A 235 20.90 -5.99 -18.52
C ALA A 235 21.44 -5.95 -19.97
N ALA A 236 21.47 -7.11 -20.65
CA ALA A 236 21.88 -7.19 -22.05
C ALA A 236 20.91 -6.48 -23.01
N GLU A 237 19.62 -6.42 -22.68
CA GLU A 237 18.63 -5.63 -23.41
C GLU A 237 18.83 -4.12 -23.17
N ILE A 238 19.09 -3.70 -21.93
CA ILE A 238 19.41 -2.31 -21.59
C ILE A 238 20.62 -1.82 -22.38
N ASP A 239 21.71 -2.58 -22.39
CA ASP A 239 22.91 -2.23 -23.17
C ASP A 239 22.59 -2.12 -24.67
N HIS A 240 21.81 -3.05 -25.24
CA HIS A 240 21.42 -3.01 -26.66
C HIS A 240 20.60 -1.76 -27.01
N ALA A 241 19.70 -1.31 -26.13
CA ALA A 241 18.93 -0.09 -26.34
C ALA A 241 19.76 1.19 -26.10
N MET A 242 20.63 1.20 -25.10
CA MET A 242 21.51 2.34 -24.84
C MET A 242 22.53 2.54 -25.98
N ASP A 243 23.09 1.45 -26.52
CA ASP A 243 23.94 1.48 -27.72
C ASP A 243 23.22 2.11 -28.92
N TRP A 244 21.92 1.88 -29.04
CA TRP A 244 21.12 2.50 -30.11
C TRP A 244 20.80 3.96 -29.81
N LEU A 245 20.37 4.30 -28.59
CA LEU A 245 20.10 5.68 -28.18
C LEU A 245 21.34 6.58 -28.31
N ASP A 246 22.53 6.05 -28.04
CA ASP A 246 23.81 6.74 -28.27
C ASP A 246 23.98 7.16 -29.73
N LYS A 247 23.66 6.27 -30.67
CA LYS A 247 23.67 6.58 -32.11
C LYS A 247 22.59 7.57 -32.52
N MET A 248 21.46 7.58 -31.82
CA MET A 248 20.36 8.51 -32.10
C MET A 248 20.70 9.95 -31.68
N TRP A 249 21.69 10.15 -30.82
CA TRP A 249 22.21 11.46 -30.44
C TRP A 249 23.54 11.77 -31.13
N ASP A 250 23.52 12.65 -32.14
CA ASP A 250 24.74 13.19 -32.74
C ASP A 250 25.21 14.40 -31.94
N GLU A 251 26.14 14.17 -31.01
CA GLU A 251 26.72 15.21 -30.15
C GLU A 251 27.43 16.32 -30.97
N GLY A 252 28.05 15.97 -32.10
CA GLY A 252 28.82 16.93 -32.90
C GLY A 252 27.94 17.94 -33.63
N SER A 253 26.75 17.53 -34.07
CA SER A 253 25.76 18.42 -34.71
C SER A 253 24.61 18.83 -33.79
N GLU A 254 24.59 18.30 -32.56
CA GLU A 254 23.54 18.43 -31.56
C GLU A 254 22.15 18.06 -32.10
N VAL A 255 22.09 16.99 -32.90
CA VAL A 255 20.86 16.48 -33.53
C VAL A 255 20.42 15.21 -32.82
N LEU A 256 19.14 15.19 -32.44
CA LEU A 256 18.47 13.96 -32.02
C LEU A 256 17.66 13.40 -33.19
N TYR A 257 17.98 12.18 -33.62
CA TYR A 257 17.14 11.41 -34.53
C TYR A 257 15.95 10.84 -33.75
N VAL A 258 14.76 10.87 -34.33
CA VAL A 258 13.52 10.51 -33.62
C VAL A 258 12.87 9.23 -34.13
N GLN A 259 13.09 8.90 -35.41
CA GLN A 259 12.42 7.78 -36.06
C GLN A 259 13.28 7.18 -37.17
N VAL A 260 13.25 5.86 -37.27
CA VAL A 260 13.82 5.07 -38.37
C VAL A 260 12.70 4.24 -39.01
N GLY A 261 12.53 4.38 -40.33
CA GLY A 261 11.46 3.74 -41.08
C GLY A 261 10.19 4.60 -41.21
N LEU A 262 9.23 4.11 -42.00
CA LEU A 262 7.95 4.76 -42.27
C LEU A 262 6.80 3.75 -42.17
N GLY A 263 5.71 4.10 -41.47
CA GLY A 263 4.52 3.26 -41.38
C GLY A 263 3.81 3.15 -42.73
N GLY A 264 3.18 4.23 -43.18
CA GLY A 264 2.51 4.28 -44.48
C GLY A 264 3.36 4.89 -45.60
N GLY A 265 3.15 4.40 -46.82
CA GLY A 265 3.70 4.97 -48.06
C GLY A 265 2.66 5.76 -48.85
N ASN A 266 2.66 5.57 -50.17
CA ASN A 266 1.66 6.10 -51.10
C ASN A 266 1.58 5.28 -52.39
N GLY A 267 1.11 5.87 -53.49
CA GLY A 267 1.01 5.20 -54.78
C GLY A 267 2.36 4.90 -55.45
N ASP A 268 3.43 5.59 -55.06
CA ASP A 268 4.76 5.44 -55.65
C ASP A 268 5.66 4.46 -54.86
N PHE A 269 5.67 4.58 -53.54
CA PHE A 269 6.46 3.73 -52.63
C PHE A 269 5.59 3.24 -51.47
N LYS A 270 6.06 2.22 -50.77
CA LYS A 270 5.33 1.53 -49.71
C LYS A 270 6.08 1.57 -48.39
N GLY A 271 5.33 1.71 -47.30
CA GLY A 271 5.82 1.68 -45.92
C GLY A 271 5.62 0.32 -45.25
N ASP A 272 6.00 0.23 -43.98
CA ASP A 272 5.99 -1.01 -43.20
C ASP A 272 4.60 -1.62 -43.06
N HIS A 273 3.57 -0.78 -42.90
CA HIS A 273 2.18 -1.20 -42.70
C HIS A 273 1.52 -1.79 -43.97
N GLU A 274 2.21 -1.75 -45.11
CA GLU A 274 1.66 -2.19 -46.40
C GLU A 274 2.19 -3.56 -46.84
N LYS A 275 3.02 -4.24 -46.02
CA LYS A 275 3.56 -5.57 -46.34
C LYS A 275 3.94 -6.38 -45.10
N TRP A 276 3.20 -7.48 -44.89
CA TRP A 276 3.53 -8.53 -43.92
C TRP A 276 4.72 -9.38 -44.38
N ARG A 277 5.79 -9.46 -43.58
CA ARG A 277 7.04 -10.16 -43.93
C ARG A 277 7.93 -10.41 -42.71
N LEU A 278 8.98 -11.22 -42.85
CA LEU A 278 10.09 -11.21 -41.87
C LEU A 278 11.06 -10.06 -42.19
N PRO A 279 11.63 -9.37 -41.19
CA PRO A 279 12.43 -8.16 -41.42
C PRO A 279 13.77 -8.47 -42.10
N GLU A 280 14.35 -9.66 -41.90
CA GLU A 280 15.56 -10.08 -42.62
C GLU A 280 15.35 -10.15 -44.15
N SER A 281 14.10 -10.33 -44.60
CA SER A 281 13.78 -10.38 -46.03
C SER A 281 13.85 -9.02 -46.72
N ASP A 282 13.94 -7.92 -45.96
CA ASP A 282 14.07 -6.58 -46.54
C ASP A 282 15.39 -6.38 -47.25
N HIS A 283 16.42 -7.15 -46.89
CA HIS A 283 17.69 -7.13 -47.60
C HIS A 283 17.58 -7.62 -49.05
N ASP A 284 16.58 -8.44 -49.37
CA ASP A 284 16.38 -9.01 -50.70
C ASP A 284 15.70 -8.02 -51.67
N ILE A 285 15.17 -6.91 -51.18
CA ILE A 285 14.46 -5.92 -52.00
C ILE A 285 15.42 -5.26 -53.00
N GLN A 286 14.99 -5.23 -54.27
CA GLN A 286 15.73 -4.68 -55.42
C GLN A 286 15.01 -3.51 -56.11
N ASP A 287 13.95 -2.98 -55.48
CA ASP A 287 13.14 -1.93 -56.10
C ASP A 287 13.93 -0.65 -56.35
N PRO A 288 13.62 0.13 -57.41
CA PRO A 288 14.30 1.40 -57.67
C PRO A 288 14.10 2.43 -56.56
N ALA A 289 15.06 3.33 -56.37
CA ALA A 289 14.99 4.40 -55.37
C ALA A 289 13.68 5.18 -55.44
N GLY A 290 12.98 5.25 -54.31
CA GLY A 290 11.71 5.95 -54.17
C GLY A 290 10.51 5.28 -54.84
N LYS A 291 10.62 3.99 -55.21
CA LYS A 291 9.53 3.19 -55.78
C LYS A 291 9.32 1.89 -55.02
N GLY A 292 8.09 1.37 -55.06
CA GLY A 292 7.74 0.09 -54.46
C GLY A 292 8.17 0.01 -52.99
N PHE A 293 8.79 -1.09 -52.62
CA PHE A 293 9.24 -1.38 -51.26
C PHE A 293 10.66 -0.90 -50.95
N TYR A 294 11.24 -0.02 -51.77
CA TYR A 294 12.62 0.47 -51.61
C TYR A 294 12.94 0.96 -50.19
N TYR A 295 11.99 1.63 -49.54
CA TYR A 295 12.19 2.21 -48.20
C TYR A 295 12.06 1.21 -47.04
N LEU A 296 11.64 -0.03 -47.30
CA LEU A 296 11.74 -1.10 -46.31
C LEU A 296 13.20 -1.54 -46.12
N ARG A 297 13.98 -1.55 -47.22
CA ARG A 297 15.42 -1.83 -47.19
C ARG A 297 16.24 -0.61 -46.79
N TYR A 298 16.03 0.52 -47.46
CA TYR A 298 16.79 1.74 -47.25
C TYR A 298 16.00 2.71 -46.37
N ARG A 299 15.89 2.37 -45.10
CA ARG A 299 14.96 3.02 -44.17
C ARG A 299 15.27 4.50 -43.96
N PRO A 300 14.27 5.40 -44.15
CA PRO A 300 14.43 6.82 -43.88
C PRO A 300 14.69 7.11 -42.40
N VAL A 301 15.58 8.07 -42.11
CA VAL A 301 15.78 8.61 -40.75
C VAL A 301 15.21 10.01 -40.67
N LEU A 302 14.43 10.28 -39.63
CA LEU A 302 13.83 11.59 -39.35
C LEU A 302 14.46 12.23 -38.11
N ARG A 303 14.62 13.56 -38.13
CA ARG A 303 15.20 14.34 -37.03
C ARG A 303 14.11 14.96 -36.16
N ALA A 304 14.36 15.03 -34.85
CA ALA A 304 13.56 15.82 -33.91
C ALA A 304 13.82 17.33 -34.07
N ASN A 305 15.07 17.70 -34.38
CA ASN A 305 15.53 19.08 -34.44
C ASN A 305 16.47 19.34 -35.62
N ALA A 306 16.59 20.61 -36.02
CA ALA A 306 17.66 21.05 -36.91
C ALA A 306 19.01 21.06 -36.16
N PRO A 307 20.16 20.97 -36.85
CA PRO A 307 21.48 21.06 -36.19
C PRO A 307 21.62 22.29 -35.30
N GLY A 308 22.04 22.07 -34.05
CA GLY A 308 22.12 23.08 -33.00
C GLY A 308 20.78 23.59 -32.45
N GLY A 309 19.65 23.17 -33.02
CA GLY A 309 18.30 23.59 -32.64
C GLY A 309 17.82 22.96 -31.33
N GLN A 310 16.72 23.49 -30.79
CA GLN A 310 16.09 22.94 -29.58
C GLN A 310 15.26 21.69 -29.89
N ILE A 311 15.02 20.86 -28.87
CA ILE A 311 14.31 19.58 -28.92
C ILE A 311 12.99 19.72 -28.18
N SER A 312 11.92 19.05 -28.65
CA SER A 312 10.65 18.98 -27.92
C SER A 312 10.89 18.53 -26.46
N PRO A 313 10.31 19.20 -25.46
CA PRO A 313 10.70 18.99 -24.07
C PRO A 313 10.40 17.58 -23.54
N ASN A 314 9.30 16.95 -23.97
CA ASN A 314 8.98 15.56 -23.65
C ASN A 314 10.11 14.61 -24.07
N LEU A 315 10.58 14.75 -25.32
CA LEU A 315 11.64 13.92 -25.87
C LEU A 315 13.00 14.21 -25.20
N ALA A 316 13.32 15.49 -24.98
CA ALA A 316 14.56 15.87 -24.29
C ALA A 316 14.61 15.32 -22.86
N GLY A 317 13.52 15.45 -22.10
CA GLY A 317 13.41 14.94 -20.73
C GLY A 317 13.63 13.43 -20.63
N ARG A 318 12.93 12.64 -21.45
CA ARG A 318 13.03 11.16 -21.45
C ARG A 318 14.38 10.64 -21.86
N VAL A 319 14.93 11.14 -22.97
CA VAL A 319 16.23 10.66 -23.45
C VAL A 319 17.33 11.04 -22.43
N SER A 320 17.22 12.22 -21.81
CA SER A 320 18.12 12.60 -20.71
C SER A 320 17.98 11.66 -19.51
N ALA A 321 16.76 11.27 -19.14
CA ALA A 321 16.53 10.33 -18.06
C ALA A 321 17.16 8.96 -18.34
N ALA A 322 17.05 8.43 -19.56
CA ALA A 322 17.65 7.14 -19.95
C ALA A 322 19.19 7.14 -19.81
N PHE A 323 19.87 8.20 -20.27
CA PHE A 323 21.32 8.34 -20.05
C PHE A 323 21.67 8.58 -18.58
N ALA A 324 20.89 9.37 -17.85
CA ALA A 324 21.13 9.60 -16.43
C ALA A 324 20.92 8.34 -15.58
N LEU A 325 19.94 7.49 -15.93
CA LEU A 325 19.74 6.17 -15.32
C LEU A 325 20.89 5.22 -15.65
N SER A 326 21.38 5.22 -16.90
CA SER A 326 22.59 4.48 -17.26
C SER A 326 23.78 4.94 -16.40
N ALA A 327 23.96 6.25 -16.21
CA ALA A 327 25.01 6.78 -15.35
C ALA A 327 24.87 6.30 -13.90
N GLN A 328 23.65 6.20 -13.36
CA GLN A 328 23.43 5.67 -12.01
C GLN A 328 23.82 4.20 -11.89
N LEU A 329 23.42 3.37 -12.85
CA LEU A 329 23.73 1.93 -12.85
C LEU A 329 25.24 1.66 -12.95
N HIS A 330 25.97 2.52 -13.67
CA HIS A 330 27.42 2.38 -13.84
C HIS A 330 28.26 3.16 -12.81
N ALA A 331 27.67 4.01 -11.97
CA ALA A 331 28.42 4.92 -11.09
C ALA A 331 29.40 4.19 -10.15
N ALA A 332 29.04 2.98 -9.70
CA ALA A 332 29.87 2.18 -8.80
C ALA A 332 30.97 1.39 -9.56
N ASP A 333 30.63 0.79 -10.69
CA ASP A 333 31.47 -0.21 -11.36
C ASP A 333 32.27 0.35 -12.56
N ASP A 334 31.72 1.36 -13.26
CA ASP A 334 32.36 2.06 -14.37
C ASP A 334 32.07 3.58 -14.30
N PRO A 335 32.73 4.30 -13.37
CA PRO A 335 32.52 5.74 -13.19
C PRO A 335 32.93 6.59 -14.41
N ALA A 336 33.75 6.05 -15.32
CA ALA A 336 34.14 6.74 -16.54
C ALA A 336 32.98 6.75 -17.55
N ARG A 337 32.39 5.57 -17.81
CA ARG A 337 31.15 5.46 -18.60
C ARG A 337 30.03 6.29 -17.97
N ALA A 338 29.87 6.20 -16.65
CA ALA A 338 28.84 6.95 -15.94
C ALA A 338 28.98 8.47 -16.09
N ALA A 339 30.21 8.99 -16.05
CA ALA A 339 30.46 10.41 -16.27
C ALA A 339 30.17 10.86 -17.72
N GLU A 340 30.45 10.01 -18.71
CA GLU A 340 30.11 10.25 -20.11
C GLU A 340 28.58 10.26 -20.32
N ASP A 341 27.88 9.27 -19.77
CA ASP A 341 26.42 9.17 -19.82
C ASP A 341 25.76 10.39 -19.14
N LEU A 342 26.27 10.82 -17.97
CA LEU A 342 25.79 12.03 -17.30
C LEU A 342 26.03 13.29 -18.15
N ALA A 343 27.17 13.39 -18.85
CA ALA A 343 27.46 14.52 -19.72
C ALA A 343 26.50 14.57 -20.92
N LYS A 344 26.23 13.42 -21.56
CA LYS A 344 25.25 13.29 -22.66
C LYS A 344 23.84 13.65 -22.18
N ALA A 345 23.41 13.09 -21.05
CA ALA A 345 22.12 13.42 -20.43
C ALA A 345 21.97 14.93 -20.21
N ALA A 346 23.00 15.58 -19.67
CA ALA A 346 22.99 17.02 -19.42
C ALA A 346 22.94 17.84 -20.72
N ALA A 347 23.66 17.42 -21.76
CA ALA A 347 23.69 18.09 -23.06
C ALA A 347 22.32 18.04 -23.76
N ILE A 348 21.67 16.87 -23.74
CA ILE A 348 20.33 16.66 -24.32
C ILE A 348 19.29 17.48 -23.53
N TYR A 349 19.32 17.42 -22.19
CA TYR A 349 18.38 18.16 -21.35
C TYR A 349 18.45 19.67 -21.61
N ALA A 350 19.67 20.21 -21.80
CA ALA A 350 19.90 21.62 -22.08
C ALA A 350 19.30 22.08 -23.43
N LYS A 351 18.99 21.17 -24.35
CA LYS A 351 18.34 21.47 -25.63
C LYS A 351 16.82 21.58 -25.55
N ALA A 352 16.18 21.26 -24.43
CA ALA A 352 14.73 21.26 -24.30
C ALA A 352 14.08 22.62 -24.65
N GLN A 353 13.07 22.61 -25.52
CA GLN A 353 12.24 23.76 -25.90
C GLN A 353 11.03 23.87 -24.98
N TYR A 354 11.24 24.11 -23.69
CA TYR A 354 10.13 24.27 -22.74
C TYR A 354 9.55 25.71 -22.70
N VAL A 355 10.18 26.66 -23.40
CA VAL A 355 9.63 28.01 -23.66
C VAL A 355 9.02 28.01 -25.06
N ASN A 356 7.68 28.14 -25.14
CA ASN A 356 6.91 27.95 -26.36
C ASN A 356 7.17 26.57 -26.99
N PRO A 357 6.80 25.47 -26.31
CA PRO A 357 7.01 24.13 -26.83
C PRO A 357 6.29 23.91 -28.16
N PRO A 358 6.79 23.00 -29.02
CA PRO A 358 6.10 22.65 -30.25
C PRO A 358 4.69 22.13 -29.95
N SER A 359 3.75 22.46 -30.84
CA SER A 359 2.37 21.96 -30.79
C SER A 359 1.98 21.49 -32.19
N PRO A 360 1.75 20.18 -32.40
CA PRO A 360 1.89 19.11 -31.40
C PRO A 360 3.33 18.90 -30.92
N LEU A 361 3.50 18.24 -29.76
CA LEU A 361 4.82 17.80 -29.27
C LEU A 361 5.44 16.80 -30.25
N VAL A 362 6.78 16.70 -30.28
CA VAL A 362 7.45 15.72 -31.14
C VAL A 362 7.63 14.41 -30.36
N THR A 363 7.00 13.34 -30.85
CA THR A 363 7.08 11.97 -30.33
C THR A 363 7.47 11.02 -31.47
N SER A 364 6.67 11.02 -32.53
CA SER A 364 6.81 10.22 -33.76
C SER A 364 6.23 10.99 -34.96
N TYR A 365 6.40 10.44 -36.16
CA TYR A 365 5.82 10.95 -37.41
C TYR A 365 5.06 9.85 -38.18
N PRO A 366 3.74 10.01 -38.38
CA PRO A 366 2.89 11.11 -37.92
C PRO A 366 2.73 11.14 -36.40
N TRP A 367 2.44 12.33 -35.86
CA TRP A 367 2.25 12.53 -34.41
C TRP A 367 1.15 11.63 -33.81
N SER A 368 0.18 11.21 -34.61
CA SER A 368 -0.95 10.38 -34.19
C SER A 368 -0.57 8.96 -33.74
N PHE A 369 0.64 8.47 -34.04
CA PHE A 369 1.08 7.19 -33.50
C PHE A 369 1.27 7.26 -31.98
N TYR A 370 1.82 8.38 -31.48
CA TYR A 370 2.02 8.61 -30.05
C TYR A 370 1.62 10.03 -29.65
N PRO A 371 0.31 10.30 -29.50
CA PRO A 371 -0.22 11.65 -29.33
C PRO A 371 -0.07 12.17 -27.90
N GLU A 372 1.15 12.50 -27.51
CA GLU A 372 1.45 13.06 -26.18
C GLU A 372 1.13 14.57 -26.10
N THR A 373 0.50 14.98 -24.99
CA THR A 373 0.13 16.38 -24.73
C THR A 373 0.76 16.98 -23.48
N VAL A 374 1.40 16.15 -22.65
CA VAL A 374 2.09 16.56 -21.42
C VAL A 374 3.60 16.46 -21.67
N TRP A 375 4.39 17.26 -20.97
CA TRP A 375 5.86 17.25 -21.10
C TRP A 375 6.59 17.62 -19.81
N ARG A 376 5.87 18.16 -18.83
CA ARG A 376 6.47 18.69 -17.60
C ARG A 376 6.91 17.58 -16.67
N ASP A 377 6.18 16.48 -16.69
CA ASP A 377 6.55 15.21 -16.10
C ASP A 377 7.85 14.66 -16.70
N ASP A 378 8.04 14.72 -18.03
CA ASP A 378 9.30 14.28 -18.66
C ASP A 378 10.49 15.15 -18.25
N MET A 379 10.28 16.47 -18.19
CA MET A 379 11.33 17.39 -17.74
C MET A 379 11.62 17.19 -16.25
N ALA A 380 10.59 16.92 -15.42
CA ALA A 380 10.79 16.54 -14.04
C ALA A 380 11.57 15.23 -13.94
N TYR A 381 11.22 14.21 -14.72
CA TYR A 381 11.89 12.92 -14.78
C TYR A 381 13.37 13.05 -15.15
N GLY A 382 13.66 13.71 -16.28
CA GLY A 382 15.04 13.95 -16.72
C GLY A 382 15.88 14.69 -15.68
N ALA A 383 15.32 15.73 -15.04
CA ALA A 383 16.03 16.48 -14.01
C ALA A 383 16.22 15.68 -12.71
N THR A 384 15.23 14.89 -12.30
CA THR A 384 15.35 13.99 -11.14
C THR A 384 16.48 13.00 -11.36
N GLU A 385 16.48 12.29 -12.49
CA GLU A 385 17.51 11.28 -12.75
C GLU A 385 18.91 11.89 -12.94
N LEU A 386 19.00 13.09 -13.53
CA LEU A 386 20.24 13.88 -13.58
C LEU A 386 20.75 14.20 -12.17
N ALA A 387 19.88 14.65 -11.26
CA ALA A 387 20.25 14.96 -9.89
C ALA A 387 20.77 13.72 -9.15
N ARG A 388 20.08 12.59 -9.28
CA ARG A 388 20.50 11.30 -8.68
C ARG A 388 21.84 10.82 -9.22
N ALA A 389 22.03 10.82 -10.53
CA ALA A 389 23.29 10.45 -11.19
C ALA A 389 24.45 11.36 -10.74
N ALA A 390 24.20 12.67 -10.74
CA ALA A 390 25.17 13.66 -10.29
C ALA A 390 25.57 13.47 -8.83
N ARG A 391 24.61 13.19 -7.94
CA ARG A 391 24.90 12.91 -6.53
C ARG A 391 25.71 11.63 -6.37
N ALA A 392 25.37 10.56 -7.11
CA ALA A 392 26.13 9.30 -7.10
C ALA A 392 27.59 9.48 -7.54
N LEU A 393 27.84 10.39 -8.48
CA LEU A 393 29.18 10.71 -9.01
C LEU A 393 29.91 11.85 -8.27
N GLY A 394 29.26 12.52 -7.32
CA GLY A 394 29.79 13.70 -6.63
C GLY A 394 29.91 14.94 -7.53
N ASP A 395 29.11 15.05 -8.59
CA ASP A 395 29.08 16.20 -9.50
C ASP A 395 28.41 17.42 -8.81
N PRO A 396 29.04 18.61 -8.83
CA PRO A 396 28.54 19.80 -8.12
C PRO A 396 27.22 20.34 -8.67
N ARG A 397 26.78 19.91 -9.86
CA ARG A 397 25.53 20.35 -10.48
C ARG A 397 24.28 19.64 -9.92
N ALA A 398 24.43 18.62 -9.07
CA ALA A 398 23.31 17.84 -8.50
C ALA A 398 22.18 18.73 -7.93
N GLY A 399 22.52 19.72 -7.11
CA GLY A 399 21.51 20.63 -6.52
C GLY A 399 20.79 21.51 -7.55
N THR A 400 21.43 21.85 -8.68
CA THR A 400 20.80 22.61 -9.76
C THR A 400 19.73 21.79 -10.46
N TRP A 401 20.03 20.53 -10.79
CA TRP A 401 19.05 19.63 -11.39
C TRP A 401 17.92 19.29 -10.41
N LEU A 402 18.23 19.10 -9.12
CA LEU A 402 17.20 18.90 -8.09
C LEU A 402 16.22 20.08 -8.02
N SER A 403 16.72 21.31 -8.16
CA SER A 403 15.90 22.52 -8.15
C SER A 403 15.02 22.63 -9.39
N LEU A 404 15.55 22.25 -10.57
CA LEU A 404 14.79 22.18 -11.82
C LEU A 404 13.72 21.09 -11.76
N ALA A 405 14.06 19.91 -11.23
CA ALA A 405 13.13 18.79 -11.04
C ALA A 405 11.95 19.22 -10.17
N ALA A 406 12.21 19.83 -9.02
CA ALA A 406 11.19 20.37 -8.14
C ALA A 406 10.30 21.41 -8.83
N GLN A 407 10.87 22.29 -9.65
CA GLN A 407 10.10 23.30 -10.39
C GLN A 407 9.21 22.68 -11.47
N HIS A 408 9.72 21.73 -12.25
CA HIS A 408 8.95 21.04 -13.28
C HIS A 408 7.83 20.20 -12.66
N ALA A 409 8.12 19.49 -11.56
CA ALA A 409 7.14 18.73 -10.79
C ALA A 409 6.02 19.63 -10.23
N ALA A 410 6.36 20.79 -9.66
CA ALA A 410 5.37 21.77 -9.18
C ALA A 410 4.36 22.15 -10.27
N ASN A 411 4.88 22.48 -11.45
CA ASN A 411 4.07 22.91 -12.58
C ASN A 411 3.25 21.75 -13.16
N TYR A 412 3.82 20.55 -13.26
CA TYR A 412 3.11 19.35 -13.69
C TYR A 412 1.92 19.04 -12.77
N MET A 413 2.12 19.06 -11.44
CA MET A 413 1.03 18.80 -10.49
C MET A 413 -0.08 19.86 -10.57
N ALA A 414 0.26 21.10 -10.92
CA ALA A 414 -0.72 22.17 -11.12
C ALA A 414 -1.56 21.98 -12.40
N ASP A 415 -0.99 21.38 -13.44
CA ASP A 415 -1.67 21.09 -14.71
C ASP A 415 -2.64 19.88 -14.60
N GLY A 416 -2.51 19.08 -13.53
CA GLY A 416 -3.29 17.88 -13.28
C GLY A 416 -2.76 16.68 -14.08
N GLY A 417 -2.16 15.72 -13.38
CA GLY A 417 -1.52 14.54 -14.00
C GLY A 417 -2.43 13.33 -14.17
N SER A 418 -1.90 12.30 -14.83
CA SER A 418 -2.47 10.96 -14.98
C SER A 418 -1.74 9.91 -14.12
N THR A 419 -2.10 8.64 -14.30
CA THR A 419 -1.37 7.48 -13.77
C THR A 419 -0.28 7.05 -14.75
N LEU A 420 0.75 6.34 -14.30
CA LEU A 420 1.89 5.93 -15.12
C LEU A 420 1.43 5.25 -16.42
N ASN A 421 1.93 5.74 -17.55
CA ASN A 421 1.78 5.15 -18.87
C ASN A 421 2.82 5.79 -19.82
N LEU A 422 2.83 5.41 -21.11
CA LEU A 422 3.74 6.01 -22.07
C LEU A 422 3.58 7.53 -22.18
N TYR A 423 2.40 8.11 -22.01
CA TYR A 423 2.16 9.55 -22.19
C TYR A 423 2.24 10.37 -20.88
N ASP A 424 2.49 9.71 -19.75
CA ASP A 424 2.66 10.37 -18.45
C ASP A 424 3.62 9.56 -17.55
N VAL A 425 4.82 10.08 -17.34
CA VAL A 425 5.88 9.46 -16.51
C VAL A 425 5.87 9.97 -15.07
N GLY A 426 4.90 10.80 -14.67
CA GLY A 426 4.79 11.35 -13.33
C GLY A 426 4.68 10.28 -12.24
N GLY A 427 4.13 9.10 -12.57
CA GLY A 427 4.00 7.98 -11.65
C GLY A 427 5.32 7.36 -11.17
N ILE A 428 6.43 7.57 -11.89
CA ILE A 428 7.78 7.14 -11.49
C ILE A 428 8.68 8.33 -11.14
N ALA A 429 8.52 9.45 -11.85
CA ALA A 429 9.35 10.63 -11.66
C ALA A 429 9.15 11.31 -10.30
N LEU A 430 7.90 11.38 -9.82
CA LEU A 430 7.59 12.10 -8.57
C LEU A 430 8.01 11.33 -7.30
N PRO A 431 7.79 10.00 -7.19
CA PRO A 431 8.36 9.23 -6.07
C PRO A 431 9.89 9.27 -6.01
N ASP A 432 10.58 9.18 -7.15
CA ASP A 432 12.04 9.29 -7.21
C ASP A 432 12.54 10.68 -6.81
N LEU A 433 11.80 11.72 -7.17
CA LEU A 433 12.10 13.08 -6.73
C LEU A 433 11.91 13.24 -5.21
N ALA A 434 10.89 12.62 -4.63
CA ALA A 434 10.68 12.65 -3.18
C ALA A 434 11.88 12.04 -2.44
N GLU A 435 12.32 10.83 -2.83
CA GLU A 435 13.53 10.20 -2.29
C GLU A 435 14.77 11.08 -2.47
N GLU A 436 14.94 11.72 -3.63
CA GLU A 436 16.13 12.54 -3.90
C GLU A 436 16.14 13.83 -3.08
N ILE A 437 14.98 14.48 -2.88
CA ILE A 437 14.86 15.65 -2.01
C ILE A 437 15.25 15.28 -0.57
N GLU A 438 14.74 14.16 -0.07
CA GLU A 438 15.05 13.65 1.27
C GLU A 438 16.52 13.28 1.42
N ALA A 439 17.06 12.52 0.46
CA ALA A 439 18.45 12.08 0.47
C ALA A 439 19.44 13.24 0.37
N ALA A 440 19.06 14.34 -0.29
CA ALA A 440 19.85 15.58 -0.35
C ALA A 440 19.69 16.46 0.90
N GLY A 441 18.70 16.21 1.76
CA GLY A 441 18.34 17.09 2.88
C GLY A 441 17.95 18.51 2.42
N ALA A 442 17.41 18.63 1.21
CA ALA A 442 17.16 19.91 0.57
C ALA A 442 15.88 20.57 1.12
N THR A 443 15.92 21.89 1.34
CA THR A 443 14.77 22.68 1.82
C THR A 443 14.55 23.90 0.94
N GLY A 444 13.34 24.47 0.96
CA GLY A 444 13.00 25.66 0.17
C GLY A 444 12.83 25.42 -1.34
N LEU A 445 12.66 24.16 -1.76
CA LEU A 445 12.34 23.79 -3.13
C LEU A 445 10.88 24.13 -3.48
N ALA A 446 10.55 24.14 -4.77
CA ALA A 446 9.20 24.47 -5.26
C ALA A 446 8.11 23.45 -4.85
N VAL A 447 8.51 22.25 -4.46
CA VAL A 447 7.66 21.16 -3.95
C VAL A 447 8.36 20.47 -2.79
N THR A 448 7.59 19.83 -1.91
CA THR A 448 8.10 18.98 -0.83
C THR A 448 7.83 17.50 -1.16
N PRO A 449 8.55 16.54 -0.54
CA PRO A 449 8.26 15.12 -0.66
C PRO A 449 6.79 14.78 -0.37
N GLU A 450 6.20 15.39 0.66
CA GLU A 450 4.81 15.16 1.04
C GLU A 450 3.82 15.65 -0.02
N ALA A 451 4.11 16.79 -0.66
CA ALA A 451 3.27 17.30 -1.76
C ALA A 451 3.31 16.37 -2.98
N LEU A 452 4.49 15.83 -3.31
CA LEU A 452 4.67 14.87 -4.39
C LEU A 452 3.89 13.58 -4.11
N LEU A 453 4.06 13.00 -2.91
CA LEU A 453 3.35 11.78 -2.51
C LEU A 453 1.84 12.01 -2.39
N SER A 454 1.39 13.17 -1.89
CA SER A 454 -0.04 13.52 -1.84
C SER A 454 -0.67 13.57 -3.24
N HIS A 455 0.02 14.15 -4.22
CA HIS A 455 -0.44 14.15 -5.61
C HIS A 455 -0.53 12.72 -6.17
N GLN A 456 0.47 11.87 -5.93
CA GLN A 456 0.45 10.45 -6.33
C GLN A 456 -0.73 9.69 -5.72
N ARG A 457 -0.92 9.84 -4.40
CA ARG A 457 -2.05 9.26 -3.66
C ARG A 457 -3.40 9.64 -4.26
N ALA A 458 -3.59 10.91 -4.61
CA ALA A 458 -4.85 11.36 -5.20
C ALA A 458 -5.17 10.68 -6.56
N ARG A 459 -4.15 10.34 -7.37
CA ARG A 459 -4.34 9.59 -8.63
C ARG A 459 -4.67 8.13 -8.36
N LEU A 460 -3.93 7.51 -7.43
CA LEU A 460 -4.11 6.11 -7.06
C LEU A 460 -5.47 5.87 -6.36
N ASP A 461 -5.90 6.75 -5.47
CA ASP A 461 -7.20 6.66 -4.79
C ASP A 461 -8.38 6.75 -5.79
N ALA A 462 -8.24 7.55 -6.85
CA ALA A 462 -9.22 7.60 -7.93
C ALA A 462 -9.29 6.26 -8.70
N ALA A 463 -8.15 5.63 -8.96
CA ALA A 463 -8.09 4.32 -9.60
C ALA A 463 -8.63 3.20 -8.68
N VAL A 464 -8.36 3.26 -7.38
CA VAL A 464 -8.96 2.37 -6.37
C VAL A 464 -10.48 2.50 -6.37
N THR A 465 -11.00 3.73 -6.37
CA THR A 465 -12.45 3.99 -6.43
C THR A 465 -13.08 3.38 -7.70
N ARG A 466 -12.39 3.49 -8.84
CA ARG A 466 -12.81 2.84 -10.09
C ARG A 466 -12.83 1.31 -9.93
N ALA A 467 -11.76 0.71 -9.41
CA ALA A 467 -11.68 -0.74 -9.21
C ALA A 467 -12.75 -1.27 -8.24
N GLN A 468 -13.09 -0.52 -7.18
CA GLN A 468 -14.13 -0.90 -6.23
C GLN A 468 -15.53 -0.93 -6.87
N THR A 469 -15.78 -0.12 -7.88
CA THR A 469 -17.08 -0.06 -8.59
C THR A 469 -17.12 -0.89 -9.87
N ASP A 470 -15.97 -1.22 -10.46
CA ASP A 470 -15.86 -2.11 -11.62
C ASP A 470 -16.24 -3.57 -11.27
N ARG A 471 -16.73 -4.34 -12.26
CA ARG A 471 -17.22 -5.72 -12.03
C ARG A 471 -16.09 -6.72 -11.75
N PHE A 472 -14.90 -6.48 -12.29
CA PHE A 472 -13.73 -7.35 -12.21
C PHE A 472 -12.55 -6.70 -11.47
N GLY A 473 -12.75 -5.53 -10.86
CA GLY A 473 -11.70 -4.85 -10.10
C GLY A 473 -10.72 -4.04 -10.95
N ALA A 474 -11.09 -3.68 -12.18
CA ALA A 474 -10.23 -2.89 -13.06
C ALA A 474 -10.09 -1.44 -12.57
N GLY A 475 -8.84 -1.02 -12.32
CA GLY A 475 -8.49 0.35 -11.97
C GLY A 475 -8.26 1.24 -13.18
N ALA A 476 -7.90 0.67 -14.33
CA ALA A 476 -7.77 1.36 -15.61
C ALA A 476 -9.10 1.39 -16.39
N GLU A 477 -9.26 2.37 -17.28
CA GLU A 477 -10.42 2.45 -18.17
C GLU A 477 -10.18 1.59 -19.43
N TYR A 478 -10.68 0.35 -19.40
CA TYR A 478 -10.49 -0.65 -20.45
C TYR A 478 -11.30 -0.42 -21.74
N THR A 479 -11.94 0.74 -21.87
CA THR A 479 -12.57 1.20 -23.12
C THR A 479 -11.70 2.18 -23.90
N ASN A 480 -10.55 2.56 -23.35
CA ASN A 480 -9.56 3.40 -24.01
C ASN A 480 -8.44 2.54 -24.59
N TYR A 481 -7.68 3.12 -25.52
CA TYR A 481 -6.41 2.54 -25.98
C TYR A 481 -5.44 2.34 -24.82
N ASP A 482 -4.59 1.34 -24.95
CA ASP A 482 -3.45 1.02 -24.10
C ASP A 482 -3.85 0.60 -22.68
N SER A 483 -5.04 0.00 -22.55
CA SER A 483 -5.62 -0.38 -21.27
C SER A 483 -4.74 -1.35 -20.46
N THR A 484 -4.00 -2.23 -21.14
CA THR A 484 -2.99 -3.10 -20.52
C THR A 484 -1.88 -2.27 -19.88
N SER A 485 -1.34 -1.30 -20.62
CA SER A 485 -0.25 -0.43 -20.15
C SER A 485 -0.70 0.41 -18.95
N TYR A 486 -1.90 1.01 -18.99
CA TYR A 486 -2.46 1.71 -17.84
C TYR A 486 -2.64 0.81 -16.61
N THR A 487 -3.08 -0.43 -16.80
CA THR A 487 -3.24 -1.38 -15.68
C THR A 487 -1.89 -1.74 -15.06
N MET A 488 -0.89 -2.03 -15.88
CA MET A 488 0.47 -2.33 -15.41
C MET A 488 1.16 -1.10 -14.81
N GLY A 489 0.88 0.09 -15.36
CA GLY A 489 1.34 1.36 -14.84
C GLY A 489 0.79 1.64 -13.44
N LEU A 490 -0.47 1.32 -13.18
CA LEU A 490 -1.06 1.38 -11.84
C LEU A 490 -0.35 0.46 -10.86
N ILE A 491 0.04 -0.76 -11.28
CA ILE A 491 0.83 -1.67 -10.45
C ILE A 491 2.17 -1.04 -10.07
N ALA A 492 2.94 -0.59 -11.07
CA ALA A 492 4.26 -0.01 -10.86
C ALA A 492 4.21 1.26 -10.01
N GLN A 493 3.30 2.19 -10.32
CA GLN A 493 3.12 3.45 -9.59
C GLN A 493 2.68 3.22 -8.14
N ALA A 494 1.69 2.34 -7.92
CA ALA A 494 1.21 2.05 -6.57
C ALA A 494 2.27 1.36 -5.71
N HIS A 495 2.99 0.40 -6.29
CA HIS A 495 4.07 -0.27 -5.60
C HIS A 495 5.22 0.71 -5.28
N ARG A 496 5.59 1.58 -6.23
CA ARG A 496 6.63 2.58 -6.00
C ARG A 496 6.21 3.62 -4.96
N TYR A 497 4.95 4.05 -4.97
CA TYR A 497 4.39 4.90 -3.94
C TYR A 497 4.59 4.26 -2.56
N ASP A 498 4.10 3.04 -2.37
CA ASP A 498 4.17 2.30 -1.11
C ASP A 498 5.62 2.11 -0.62
N GLN A 499 6.55 1.83 -1.54
CA GLN A 499 7.98 1.76 -1.22
C GLN A 499 8.53 3.08 -0.69
N VAL A 500 8.23 4.21 -1.35
CA VAL A 500 8.78 5.52 -0.99
C VAL A 500 8.11 6.09 0.28
N SER A 501 6.80 5.88 0.44
CA SER A 501 6.07 6.31 1.63
C SER A 501 6.28 5.41 2.85
N GLY A 502 6.87 4.22 2.67
CA GLY A 502 6.98 3.21 3.71
C GLY A 502 5.62 2.63 4.12
N THR A 503 4.67 2.54 3.18
CA THR A 503 3.30 2.03 3.43
C THR A 503 3.00 0.77 2.63
N ASN A 504 1.86 0.13 2.91
CA ASN A 504 1.28 -0.95 2.12
C ASN A 504 -0.15 -0.59 1.65
N THR A 505 -0.43 0.71 1.54
CA THR A 505 -1.75 1.30 1.30
C THR A 505 -2.43 0.68 0.08
N TYR A 506 -1.65 0.39 -0.96
CA TYR A 506 -2.15 -0.11 -2.23
C TYR A 506 -1.83 -1.59 -2.46
N ALA A 507 -1.37 -2.32 -1.46
CA ALA A 507 -0.94 -3.71 -1.62
C ALA A 507 -2.06 -4.64 -2.15
N ASN A 508 -3.31 -4.46 -1.68
CA ASN A 508 -4.47 -5.20 -2.20
C ASN A 508 -4.90 -4.70 -3.58
N PHE A 509 -4.83 -3.38 -3.82
CA PHE A 509 -5.14 -2.80 -5.12
C PHE A 509 -4.20 -3.32 -6.20
N VAL A 510 -2.91 -3.37 -5.92
CA VAL A 510 -1.87 -3.96 -6.78
C VAL A 510 -2.17 -5.42 -7.09
N GLN A 511 -2.51 -6.24 -6.08
CA GLN A 511 -2.89 -7.64 -6.30
C GLN A 511 -4.17 -7.76 -7.16
N SER A 512 -5.14 -6.84 -6.99
CA SER A 512 -6.34 -6.77 -7.84
C SER A 512 -6.01 -6.40 -9.29
N GLN A 513 -5.06 -5.49 -9.52
CA GLN A 513 -4.64 -5.13 -10.88
C GLN A 513 -3.83 -6.25 -11.53
N ALA A 514 -2.95 -6.92 -10.79
CA ALA A 514 -2.24 -8.11 -11.26
C ALA A 514 -3.24 -9.24 -11.61
N ASN A 515 -4.26 -9.43 -10.77
CA ASN A 515 -5.35 -10.36 -11.05
C ASN A 515 -6.05 -10.01 -12.37
N TRP A 516 -6.41 -8.75 -12.60
CA TRP A 516 -7.03 -8.34 -13.85
C TRP A 516 -6.11 -8.58 -15.07
N ALA A 517 -4.83 -8.21 -14.99
CA ALA A 517 -3.88 -8.35 -16.08
C ALA A 517 -3.58 -9.82 -16.46
N LEU A 518 -3.70 -10.75 -15.49
CA LEU A 518 -3.27 -12.14 -15.63
C LEU A 518 -4.43 -13.14 -15.74
N GLY A 519 -5.67 -12.69 -16.00
CA GLY A 519 -6.81 -13.56 -16.31
C GLY A 519 -8.06 -13.36 -15.45
N GLY A 520 -8.00 -12.53 -14.41
CA GLY A 520 -9.12 -12.11 -13.57
C GLY A 520 -10.06 -11.12 -14.23
N ASN A 521 -10.16 -11.15 -15.55
CA ASN A 521 -10.93 -10.23 -16.39
C ASN A 521 -12.06 -10.97 -17.14
N PRO A 522 -12.98 -10.26 -17.82
CA PRO A 522 -14.13 -10.87 -18.49
C PRO A 522 -13.78 -11.97 -19.51
N TRP A 523 -12.65 -11.82 -20.18
CA TRP A 523 -12.17 -12.75 -21.22
C TRP A 523 -11.46 -13.98 -20.64
N GLY A 524 -11.01 -13.92 -19.37
CA GLY A 524 -10.20 -14.96 -18.75
C GLY A 524 -8.80 -15.05 -19.35
N LEU A 525 -8.30 -13.91 -19.83
CA LEU A 525 -7.11 -13.83 -20.66
C LEU A 525 -5.97 -13.19 -19.87
N SER A 526 -4.79 -13.81 -19.86
CA SER A 526 -3.57 -13.09 -19.50
C SER A 526 -3.19 -12.17 -20.65
N LEU A 527 -2.99 -10.88 -20.37
CA LEU A 527 -2.63 -9.88 -21.37
C LEU A 527 -1.14 -9.95 -21.76
N ILE A 528 -0.43 -10.96 -21.27
CA ILE A 528 0.99 -11.23 -21.54
C ILE A 528 1.08 -12.62 -22.19
N ILE A 529 1.59 -12.66 -23.41
CA ILE A 529 1.68 -13.89 -24.21
C ILE A 529 2.61 -14.90 -23.53
N GLY A 530 2.16 -16.15 -23.39
CA GLY A 530 2.92 -17.22 -22.74
C GLY A 530 2.95 -17.18 -21.21
N VAL A 531 2.20 -16.29 -20.57
CA VAL A 531 2.03 -16.25 -19.11
C VAL A 531 0.63 -16.75 -18.75
N GLY A 532 0.55 -17.79 -17.92
CA GLY A 532 -0.71 -18.50 -17.65
C GLY A 532 -1.10 -19.49 -18.76
N ASP A 533 -2.31 -20.06 -18.66
CA ASP A 533 -2.79 -21.11 -19.57
C ASP A 533 -3.57 -20.54 -20.78
N THR A 534 -4.17 -19.36 -20.61
CA THR A 534 -4.99 -18.67 -21.61
C THR A 534 -4.42 -17.27 -21.83
N PHE A 535 -3.86 -17.06 -23.02
CA PHE A 535 -3.20 -15.83 -23.47
C PHE A 535 -3.43 -15.65 -24.99
N PRO A 536 -3.16 -14.47 -25.57
CA PRO A 536 -3.34 -14.23 -27.01
C PRO A 536 -2.48 -15.17 -27.86
N VAL A 537 -3.07 -15.77 -28.89
CA VAL A 537 -2.36 -16.67 -29.81
C VAL A 537 -2.18 -16.08 -31.21
N CYS A 538 -2.92 -15.03 -31.55
CA CYS A 538 -2.91 -14.37 -32.85
C CYS A 538 -2.53 -12.88 -32.74
N PRO A 539 -1.39 -12.51 -32.13
CA PRO A 539 -1.00 -11.11 -31.98
C PRO A 539 -0.83 -10.43 -33.35
N HIS A 540 -1.17 -9.14 -33.44
CA HIS A 540 -0.82 -8.30 -34.59
C HIS A 540 0.70 -8.07 -34.57
N HIS A 541 1.47 -9.07 -35.01
CA HIS A 541 2.91 -9.06 -34.95
C HIS A 541 3.52 -9.95 -36.03
N GLN A 542 4.19 -9.33 -37.00
CA GLN A 542 4.63 -9.98 -38.24
C GLN A 542 5.49 -11.23 -38.03
N VAL A 543 6.46 -11.18 -37.10
CA VAL A 543 7.33 -12.34 -36.82
C VAL A 543 6.52 -13.46 -36.16
N ALA A 544 5.60 -13.11 -35.27
CA ALA A 544 4.87 -14.11 -34.49
C ALA A 544 3.83 -14.82 -35.36
N ASP A 545 3.19 -14.12 -36.28
CA ASP A 545 2.28 -14.71 -37.25
C ASP A 545 3.03 -15.59 -38.28
N LEU A 546 4.17 -15.12 -38.81
CA LEU A 546 4.88 -15.84 -39.88
C LEU A 546 5.69 -17.05 -39.40
N ASN A 547 6.27 -16.98 -38.20
CA ASN A 547 7.15 -18.03 -37.66
C ASN A 547 6.62 -18.68 -36.36
N GLY A 548 5.52 -18.18 -35.80
CA GLY A 548 4.94 -18.71 -34.57
C GLY A 548 3.82 -19.72 -34.78
N SER A 549 3.24 -20.18 -33.68
CA SER A 549 2.16 -21.15 -33.63
C SER A 549 0.79 -20.46 -33.67
N PRO A 550 -0.12 -20.82 -34.59
CA PRO A 550 -1.46 -20.22 -34.66
C PRO A 550 -2.42 -20.72 -33.56
N ASP A 551 -1.98 -21.66 -32.73
CA ASP A 551 -2.75 -22.29 -31.65
C ASP A 551 -2.06 -22.23 -30.27
N GLY A 552 -0.92 -21.53 -30.18
CA GLY A 552 -0.14 -21.38 -28.95
C GLY A 552 0.65 -22.61 -28.49
N THR A 553 0.64 -23.74 -29.21
CA THR A 553 1.33 -24.99 -28.78
C THR A 553 2.81 -25.08 -29.17
N GLY A 554 3.25 -24.23 -30.10
CA GLY A 554 4.62 -24.17 -30.63
C GLY A 554 5.39 -22.92 -30.19
N ALA A 555 6.21 -22.38 -31.09
CA ALA A 555 6.92 -21.11 -30.84
C ALA A 555 5.90 -19.97 -30.74
N ILE A 556 6.02 -19.13 -29.71
CA ILE A 556 5.14 -17.99 -29.46
C ILE A 556 5.98 -16.76 -29.13
N LEU A 557 5.34 -15.59 -29.13
CA LEU A 557 5.95 -14.31 -28.75
C LEU A 557 5.96 -14.14 -27.22
N THR A 558 6.67 -15.03 -26.53
CA THR A 558 6.70 -15.07 -25.06
C THR A 558 7.04 -13.72 -24.44
N GLY A 559 6.24 -13.32 -23.45
CA GLY A 559 6.46 -12.11 -22.66
C GLY A 559 5.91 -10.83 -23.25
N ALA A 560 5.39 -10.85 -24.49
CA ALA A 560 4.80 -9.67 -25.11
C ALA A 560 3.49 -9.27 -24.44
N ALA A 561 3.38 -8.02 -24.00
CA ALA A 561 2.14 -7.45 -23.50
C ALA A 561 1.37 -6.79 -24.65
N VAL A 562 0.10 -7.18 -24.87
CA VAL A 562 -0.76 -6.63 -25.93
C VAL A 562 -1.46 -5.34 -25.48
N ASN A 563 -1.90 -4.50 -26.42
CA ASN A 563 -2.64 -3.26 -26.15
C ASN A 563 -3.78 -3.45 -25.12
N GLY A 564 -4.55 -4.53 -25.29
CA GLY A 564 -5.62 -4.94 -24.38
C GLY A 564 -7.02 -4.63 -24.91
N PRO A 565 -8.07 -4.87 -24.12
CA PRO A 565 -9.42 -4.50 -24.50
C PRO A 565 -9.56 -3.00 -24.80
N ASN A 566 -10.47 -2.68 -25.72
CA ASN A 566 -10.70 -1.32 -26.19
C ASN A 566 -12.21 -1.09 -26.41
N GLY A 567 -12.61 0.16 -26.64
CA GLY A 567 -14.00 0.53 -26.89
C GLY A 567 -14.55 -0.16 -28.14
N GLU A 568 -15.77 -0.72 -28.08
CA GLU A 568 -16.34 -1.53 -29.17
C GLU A 568 -16.31 -0.84 -30.55
N ARG A 569 -16.43 0.49 -30.60
CA ARG A 569 -16.46 1.27 -31.84
C ARG A 569 -15.14 1.31 -32.60
N VAL A 570 -14.01 1.07 -31.95
CA VAL A 570 -12.70 1.10 -32.64
C VAL A 570 -12.53 -0.09 -33.60
N PHE A 571 -13.37 -1.11 -33.47
CA PHE A 571 -13.40 -2.29 -34.34
C PHE A 571 -14.38 -2.14 -35.52
N ASP A 572 -15.08 -1.00 -35.64
CA ASP A 572 -16.07 -0.79 -36.70
C ASP A 572 -15.37 -0.78 -38.07
N GLY A 573 -15.76 -1.73 -38.93
CA GLY A 573 -15.19 -1.87 -40.28
C GLY A 573 -13.89 -2.67 -40.35
N LEU A 574 -13.45 -3.29 -39.24
CA LEU A 574 -12.34 -4.24 -39.26
C LEU A 574 -12.73 -5.49 -40.06
N GLU A 575 -11.93 -5.83 -41.06
CA GLU A 575 -11.99 -7.13 -41.74
C GLU A 575 -11.08 -8.10 -40.98
N THR A 576 -11.61 -9.26 -40.57
CA THR A 576 -10.87 -10.28 -39.80
C THR A 576 -9.94 -11.08 -40.71
N SER A 577 -8.82 -11.55 -40.16
CA SER A 577 -7.83 -12.33 -40.91
C SER A 577 -8.31 -13.72 -41.31
N ASP A 578 -7.79 -14.24 -42.44
CA ASP A 578 -7.84 -15.66 -42.80
C ASP A 578 -6.64 -16.46 -42.23
N SER A 579 -5.61 -15.79 -41.66
CA SER A 579 -4.37 -16.44 -41.19
C SER A 579 -4.46 -16.96 -39.75
N CYS A 580 -4.87 -16.11 -38.81
CA CYS A 580 -4.99 -16.45 -37.40
C CYS A 580 -6.12 -15.62 -36.75
N PRO A 581 -7.14 -16.27 -36.17
CA PRO A 581 -7.24 -17.72 -35.96
C PRO A 581 -7.58 -18.47 -37.25
N ALA A 582 -6.98 -19.66 -37.45
CA ALA A 582 -7.10 -20.42 -38.70
C ALA A 582 -8.54 -20.86 -39.07
N ASP A 583 -9.47 -20.84 -38.11
CA ASP A 583 -10.89 -21.14 -38.32
C ASP A 583 -11.77 -19.88 -38.47
N GLY A 584 -11.19 -18.68 -38.37
CA GLY A 584 -11.88 -17.39 -38.45
C GLY A 584 -12.89 -17.15 -37.32
N VAL A 585 -12.82 -17.94 -36.23
CA VAL A 585 -13.78 -17.85 -35.13
C VAL A 585 -13.28 -16.86 -34.08
N ASP A 586 -14.03 -15.78 -33.88
CA ASP A 586 -13.88 -14.89 -32.72
C ASP A 586 -14.33 -15.62 -31.44
N ARG A 587 -13.36 -16.22 -30.73
CA ARG A 587 -13.57 -16.96 -29.47
C ARG A 587 -13.99 -16.06 -28.31
N TYR A 588 -13.77 -14.75 -28.43
CA TYR A 588 -13.97 -13.78 -27.36
C TYR A 588 -15.23 -12.92 -27.56
N ALA A 589 -15.89 -13.01 -28.71
CA ALA A 589 -17.12 -12.29 -29.06
C ALA A 589 -18.22 -12.36 -27.97
N ALA A 590 -18.40 -13.53 -27.35
CA ALA A 590 -19.41 -13.70 -26.29
C ALA A 590 -19.12 -12.85 -25.05
N PHE A 591 -17.86 -12.49 -24.81
CA PHE A 591 -17.39 -11.75 -23.65
C PHE A 591 -17.29 -10.24 -23.91
N SER A 592 -17.63 -9.74 -25.11
CA SER A 592 -17.81 -8.30 -25.34
C SER A 592 -18.95 -7.77 -24.46
N GLY A 593 -18.74 -6.63 -23.83
CA GLY A 593 -19.68 -6.11 -22.84
C GLY A 593 -19.19 -4.84 -22.17
N ASN A 594 -20.12 -4.14 -21.53
CA ASN A 594 -19.85 -2.88 -20.84
C ASN A 594 -19.12 -1.83 -21.71
N GLY A 595 -19.36 -1.84 -23.03
CA GLY A 595 -18.74 -0.92 -24.00
C GLY A 595 -17.35 -1.35 -24.47
N ALA A 596 -16.84 -2.50 -24.04
CA ALA A 596 -15.51 -2.99 -24.34
C ALA A 596 -15.52 -4.29 -25.16
N ARG A 597 -14.53 -4.42 -26.03
CA ARG A 597 -14.26 -5.61 -26.85
C ARG A 597 -12.76 -5.91 -26.83
N TYR A 598 -12.45 -7.19 -26.86
CA TYR A 598 -11.12 -7.71 -27.13
C TYR A 598 -11.27 -8.72 -28.27
N LEU A 599 -10.33 -8.72 -29.20
CA LEU A 599 -10.28 -9.61 -30.35
C LEU A 599 -8.85 -10.15 -30.51
N ASP A 600 -8.72 -11.48 -30.48
CA ASP A 600 -7.46 -12.18 -30.72
C ASP A 600 -7.38 -12.57 -32.20
N ASP A 601 -6.97 -11.62 -33.03
CA ASP A 601 -6.88 -11.72 -34.48
C ASP A 601 -5.69 -10.89 -34.97
N THR A 602 -4.99 -11.35 -36.00
CA THR A 602 -3.79 -10.68 -36.51
C THR A 602 -4.08 -9.33 -37.14
N GLU A 603 -5.30 -9.00 -37.53
CA GLU A 603 -5.67 -7.67 -38.03
C GLU A 603 -6.09 -6.70 -36.90
N ALA A 604 -6.30 -7.22 -35.67
CA ALA A 604 -6.84 -6.46 -34.55
C ALA A 604 -5.79 -5.67 -33.77
N TRP A 605 -5.01 -4.81 -34.44
CA TRP A 605 -3.95 -4.02 -33.80
C TRP A 605 -4.44 -3.18 -32.61
N MET A 606 -5.70 -2.68 -32.65
CA MET A 606 -6.27 -1.85 -31.59
C MET A 606 -6.46 -2.57 -30.24
N SER A 607 -6.36 -3.90 -30.22
CA SER A 607 -6.42 -4.68 -28.98
C SER A 607 -5.33 -5.73 -28.80
N ASN A 608 -4.72 -6.18 -29.89
CA ASN A 608 -3.85 -7.36 -29.90
C ASN A 608 -2.45 -7.12 -30.46
N GLU A 609 -2.08 -5.86 -30.72
CA GLU A 609 -0.70 -5.51 -31.02
C GLU A 609 0.11 -5.38 -29.72
N PRO A 610 1.24 -6.09 -29.59
CA PRO A 610 2.20 -5.84 -28.53
C PRO A 610 3.21 -4.76 -28.93
N ALA A 611 3.66 -3.98 -27.95
CA ALA A 611 4.64 -2.93 -28.14
C ALA A 611 5.66 -2.86 -26.99
N ILE A 612 6.81 -2.23 -27.25
CA ILE A 612 7.91 -2.10 -26.29
C ILE A 612 7.53 -1.29 -25.06
N ASP A 613 6.65 -0.30 -25.18
CA ASP A 613 6.20 0.53 -24.07
C ASP A 613 5.22 -0.23 -23.16
N PHE A 614 4.27 -0.99 -23.72
CA PHE A 614 3.37 -1.85 -22.95
C PHE A 614 4.16 -2.89 -22.17
N THR A 615 5.09 -3.54 -22.89
CA THR A 615 5.90 -4.63 -22.34
C THR A 615 6.90 -4.09 -21.32
N ALA A 616 7.48 -2.90 -21.52
CA ALA A 616 8.37 -2.29 -20.54
C ALA A 616 7.62 -1.88 -19.26
N THR A 617 6.41 -1.33 -19.40
CA THR A 617 5.56 -0.97 -18.25
C THR A 617 5.20 -2.21 -17.42
N GLY A 618 4.81 -3.29 -18.09
CA GLY A 618 4.57 -4.57 -17.42
C GLY A 618 5.82 -5.20 -16.82
N LEU A 619 6.95 -5.13 -17.52
CA LEU A 619 8.22 -5.64 -17.00
C LEU A 619 8.60 -4.90 -15.72
N LEU A 620 8.49 -3.57 -15.68
CA LEU A 620 8.71 -2.78 -14.47
C LEU A 620 7.73 -3.18 -13.35
N ALA A 621 6.44 -3.27 -13.66
CA ALA A 621 5.40 -3.67 -12.72
C ALA A 621 5.70 -5.02 -12.05
N PHE A 622 6.00 -6.05 -12.85
CA PHE A 622 6.28 -7.40 -12.34
C PHE A 622 7.70 -7.58 -11.82
N ALA A 623 8.67 -6.75 -12.21
CA ALA A 623 9.99 -6.71 -11.60
C ALA A 623 9.92 -6.12 -10.18
N LEU A 624 9.14 -5.05 -9.99
CA LEU A 624 8.88 -4.46 -8.68
C LEU A 624 8.09 -5.43 -7.79
N LEU A 625 7.03 -6.05 -8.31
CA LEU A 625 6.27 -7.06 -7.58
C LEU A 625 7.08 -8.31 -7.26
N GLY A 626 7.89 -8.78 -8.22
CA GLY A 626 8.69 -10.01 -8.14
C GLY A 626 10.01 -9.82 -7.42
N LYS A 627 10.36 -8.61 -7.01
CA LYS A 627 11.46 -8.40 -6.07
C LYS A 627 11.03 -9.00 -4.73
N GLY A 628 11.54 -10.19 -4.41
CA GLY A 628 11.63 -10.61 -3.02
C GLY A 628 12.83 -9.89 -2.43
N GLY A 629 12.69 -9.16 -1.34
CA GLY A 629 13.80 -9.03 -0.40
C GLY A 629 14.98 -8.15 -0.78
N GLY A 630 15.12 -7.70 -2.01
CA GLY A 630 16.42 -7.32 -2.55
C GLY A 630 16.97 -5.95 -2.13
N GLY A 631 16.78 -5.53 -0.87
CA GLY A 631 17.64 -4.56 -0.19
C GLY A 631 18.31 -5.28 0.97
N THR A 632 19.63 -5.45 0.94
CA THR A 632 20.48 -6.09 1.98
C THR A 632 19.77 -6.52 3.27
N GLY A 633 19.29 -7.77 3.27
CA GLY A 633 18.52 -8.43 4.32
C GLY A 633 17.43 -9.27 3.66
N PRO A 634 16.96 -10.39 4.23
CA PRO A 634 15.66 -10.92 3.80
C PRO A 634 14.63 -9.79 3.99
N ASP A 635 13.81 -9.49 2.98
CA ASP A 635 12.64 -8.63 3.22
C ASP A 635 11.87 -9.29 4.37
N PRO A 636 11.47 -8.52 5.40
CA PRO A 636 10.44 -9.00 6.28
C PRO A 636 9.24 -9.35 5.41
N GLU A 637 8.68 -10.55 5.65
CA GLU A 637 7.33 -10.91 5.23
C GLU A 637 6.38 -9.69 5.43
N PRO A 638 5.35 -9.46 4.60
CA PRO A 638 4.40 -8.37 4.87
C PRO A 638 3.92 -8.46 6.31
N GLU A 639 4.29 -7.48 7.13
CA GLU A 639 3.78 -7.34 8.49
C GLU A 639 2.25 -7.14 8.39
N PRO A 640 1.45 -8.12 8.86
CA PRO A 640 0.01 -8.00 8.97
C PRO A 640 -0.29 -7.09 10.18
N GLY A 641 -0.22 -5.77 9.99
CA GLY A 641 -0.24 -4.88 11.16
C GLY A 641 0.94 -5.19 12.10
N PRO A 642 0.99 -4.58 13.28
CA PRO A 642 2.07 -4.86 14.21
C PRO A 642 1.89 -6.29 14.77
N ARG A 643 2.85 -7.19 14.49
CA ARG A 643 2.96 -8.52 15.12
C ARG A 643 3.72 -8.39 16.43
N LYS A 644 3.10 -8.87 17.52
CA LYS A 644 3.65 -8.98 18.87
C LYS A 644 5.05 -9.58 18.78
N ARG A 645 6.11 -8.81 19.01
CA ARG A 645 7.49 -9.29 18.90
C ARG A 645 8.35 -8.70 20.01
N ASP A 646 9.32 -9.47 20.46
CA ASP A 646 10.28 -8.98 21.43
C ASP A 646 11.30 -8.05 20.81
N THR A 647 11.63 -7.01 21.57
CA THR A 647 12.81 -6.20 21.29
C THR A 647 13.74 -6.18 22.51
N ILE A 648 14.75 -5.31 22.48
CA ILE A 648 15.90 -5.44 23.36
C ILE A 648 15.91 -4.40 24.49
N ALA A 649 16.44 -4.81 25.65
CA ALA A 649 16.80 -3.91 26.73
C ALA A 649 18.15 -4.27 27.34
N VAL A 650 18.77 -3.31 28.03
CA VAL A 650 20.01 -3.52 28.79
C VAL A 650 19.87 -3.00 30.22
N HIS A 651 20.18 -3.86 31.19
CA HIS A 651 20.32 -3.46 32.58
C HIS A 651 21.77 -3.05 32.89
N ARG A 652 21.95 -1.76 33.15
CA ARG A 652 23.23 -1.15 33.54
C ARG A 652 23.31 -0.99 35.05
N SER A 653 23.89 -1.98 35.73
CA SER A 653 24.01 -1.97 37.19
C SER A 653 24.90 -0.86 37.75
N SER A 654 25.85 -0.32 36.97
CA SER A 654 26.69 0.81 37.40
C SER A 654 25.91 2.12 37.50
N ALA A 655 24.84 2.27 36.72
CA ALA A 655 23.94 3.42 36.74
C ALA A 655 22.66 3.14 37.53
N ASN A 656 22.36 1.87 37.82
CA ASN A 656 21.06 1.40 38.30
C ASN A 656 19.93 1.79 37.35
N ILE A 657 20.11 1.58 36.04
CA ILE A 657 19.13 1.93 35.00
C ILE A 657 18.94 0.74 34.06
N VAL A 658 17.68 0.45 33.69
CA VAL A 658 17.36 -0.35 32.50
C VAL A 658 17.08 0.59 31.34
N TYR A 659 17.69 0.33 30.19
CA TYR A 659 17.44 1.05 28.94
C TYR A 659 16.75 0.11 27.96
N ALA A 660 15.53 0.41 27.53
CA ALA A 660 14.83 -0.36 26.50
C ALA A 660 14.91 0.33 25.14
N ARG A 661 14.93 -0.48 24.10
CA ARG A 661 14.88 -0.04 22.71
C ARG A 661 13.83 -0.87 21.98
N ASN A 662 12.83 -0.17 21.43
CA ASN A 662 11.62 -0.74 20.84
C ASN A 662 11.85 -1.15 19.38
N SER A 663 13.10 -1.44 19.01
CA SER A 663 13.47 -1.91 17.67
C SER A 663 14.77 -2.71 17.72
N LEU A 664 14.89 -3.70 16.83
CA LEU A 664 16.10 -4.52 16.66
C LEU A 664 17.13 -3.81 15.75
N SER A 665 17.54 -2.60 16.13
CA SER A 665 18.41 -1.74 15.31
C SER A 665 19.43 -0.96 16.15
N THR A 666 20.42 -0.34 15.49
CA THR A 666 21.42 0.51 16.18
C THR A 666 20.80 1.83 16.62
N GLY A 667 21.03 2.26 17.87
CA GLY A 667 20.64 3.59 18.32
C GLY A 667 20.59 3.79 19.83
N THR A 668 19.92 4.84 20.27
CA THR A 668 19.73 5.18 21.68
C THR A 668 18.53 4.45 22.29
N ALA A 669 18.39 4.48 23.61
CA ALA A 669 17.23 3.92 24.28
C ALA A 669 15.96 4.73 23.93
N ASN A 670 14.83 4.03 23.75
CA ASN A 670 13.51 4.64 23.62
C ASN A 670 12.94 4.99 25.00
N ALA A 671 13.17 4.11 25.98
CA ALA A 671 12.73 4.28 27.35
C ALA A 671 13.83 3.90 28.34
N GLN A 672 13.73 4.43 29.55
CA GLN A 672 14.63 4.05 30.64
C GLN A 672 13.90 3.99 31.98
N VAL A 673 14.28 3.03 32.82
CA VAL A 673 13.69 2.79 34.13
C VAL A 673 14.79 2.80 35.20
N GLN A 674 14.58 3.59 36.26
CA GLN A 674 15.46 3.59 37.43
C GLN A 674 15.24 2.32 38.27
N VAL A 675 16.34 1.71 38.66
CA VAL A 675 16.38 0.42 39.35
C VAL A 675 16.89 0.62 40.77
N GLN A 676 16.34 -0.11 41.74
CA GLN A 676 16.87 -0.05 43.10
C GLN A 676 18.31 -0.57 43.13
N PRO A 677 19.27 0.14 43.76
CA PRO A 677 20.65 -0.33 43.86
C PRO A 677 20.76 -1.74 44.45
N GLY A 678 21.49 -2.61 43.76
CA GLY A 678 21.70 -4.00 44.17
C GLY A 678 20.56 -4.97 43.81
N SER A 679 19.53 -4.51 43.09
CA SER A 679 18.50 -5.38 42.54
C SER A 679 18.88 -5.96 41.17
N ILE A 680 18.22 -7.04 40.76
CA ILE A 680 18.37 -7.68 39.45
C ILE A 680 17.05 -7.47 38.70
N ALA A 681 17.12 -6.81 37.54
CA ALA A 681 15.98 -6.66 36.64
C ALA A 681 15.70 -7.97 35.87
N PHE A 682 14.42 -8.25 35.64
CA PHE A 682 13.88 -9.31 34.80
C PHE A 682 12.54 -8.83 34.22
N VAL A 683 12.02 -9.52 33.21
CA VAL A 683 10.95 -9.02 32.33
C VAL A 683 9.86 -10.08 32.26
N GLY A 684 8.62 -9.65 32.05
CA GLY A 684 7.50 -10.54 31.81
C GLY A 684 6.14 -9.84 31.79
N ASP A 685 5.15 -10.50 31.19
CA ASP A 685 3.75 -10.08 31.10
C ASP A 685 2.97 -10.50 32.36
N TRP A 686 3.08 -9.70 33.42
CA TRP A 686 2.56 -10.08 34.75
C TRP A 686 1.04 -10.13 34.84
N ASP A 687 0.32 -9.43 33.96
CA ASP A 687 -1.14 -9.31 33.96
C ASP A 687 -1.84 -9.95 32.77
N GLY A 688 -1.09 -10.40 31.76
CA GLY A 688 -1.53 -11.16 30.60
C GLY A 688 -2.12 -10.29 29.51
N ASP A 689 -1.64 -9.05 29.38
CA ASP A 689 -2.13 -8.09 28.39
C ASP A 689 -1.35 -8.12 27.06
N GLY A 690 -0.32 -8.95 27.00
CA GLY A 690 0.58 -9.12 25.87
C GLY A 690 1.75 -8.13 25.84
N VAL A 691 1.90 -7.26 26.85
CA VAL A 691 3.00 -6.29 26.93
C VAL A 691 3.88 -6.61 28.13
N ASP A 692 5.18 -6.61 27.90
CA ASP A 692 6.13 -6.94 28.94
C ASP A 692 6.38 -5.79 29.91
N GLY A 693 6.09 -6.09 31.18
CA GLY A 693 6.40 -5.25 32.30
C GLY A 693 7.83 -5.43 32.81
N ILE A 694 8.20 -4.65 33.84
CA ILE A 694 9.53 -4.73 34.46
C ILE A 694 9.48 -5.24 35.90
N GLY A 695 10.22 -6.32 36.16
CA GLY A 695 10.40 -6.94 37.47
C GLY A 695 11.76 -6.62 38.10
N PHE A 696 11.80 -6.46 39.42
CA PHE A 696 13.01 -6.29 40.22
C PHE A 696 13.09 -7.30 41.36
N TRP A 697 14.16 -8.07 41.37
CA TRP A 697 14.53 -8.97 42.46
C TRP A 697 15.55 -8.30 43.37
N VAL A 698 15.22 -8.15 44.66
CA VAL A 698 16.11 -7.58 45.68
C VAL A 698 16.65 -8.72 46.55
N PRO A 699 17.89 -9.22 46.32
CA PRO A 699 18.35 -10.45 46.96
C PRO A 699 18.51 -10.33 48.48
N SER A 700 18.90 -9.14 48.98
CA SER A 700 19.15 -8.90 50.41
C SER A 700 17.90 -9.03 51.28
N THR A 701 16.74 -8.65 50.75
CA THR A 701 15.44 -8.72 51.42
C THR A 701 14.56 -9.85 50.91
N ARG A 702 14.96 -10.50 49.81
CA ARG A 702 14.17 -11.47 49.05
C ARG A 702 12.86 -10.89 48.54
N THR A 703 12.88 -9.62 48.15
CA THR A 703 11.69 -8.92 47.69
C THR A 703 11.58 -9.02 46.17
N VAL A 704 10.41 -9.42 45.69
CA VAL A 704 9.99 -9.34 44.29
C VAL A 704 9.13 -8.09 44.15
N ILE A 705 9.42 -7.27 43.14
CA ILE A 705 8.70 -6.05 42.82
C ILE A 705 8.38 -6.14 41.33
N LEU A 706 7.11 -6.21 40.95
CA LEU A 706 6.66 -6.28 39.55
C LEU A 706 5.88 -5.02 39.21
N ARG A 707 6.01 -4.61 37.95
CA ARG A 707 5.26 -3.51 37.36
C ARG A 707 4.79 -3.93 35.98
N ASN A 708 3.52 -3.73 35.69
CA ASN A 708 2.94 -4.05 34.38
C ASN A 708 3.45 -3.07 33.33
N ALA A 709 3.64 -1.80 33.69
CA ALA A 709 4.23 -0.81 32.79
C ALA A 709 5.78 -0.79 32.85
N PHE A 710 6.41 -0.53 31.71
CA PHE A 710 7.84 -0.20 31.61
C PHE A 710 8.13 1.25 32.07
N SER A 711 7.78 1.59 33.31
CA SER A 711 7.95 2.95 33.87
C SER A 711 8.73 2.99 35.19
N GLY A 712 9.47 4.09 35.39
CA GLY A 712 10.30 4.35 36.58
C GLY A 712 9.61 5.09 37.71
N THR A 713 8.34 5.49 37.53
CA THR A 713 7.58 6.34 38.46
C THR A 713 6.29 5.65 38.84
N GLY A 714 6.06 5.39 40.14
CA GLY A 714 4.84 4.77 40.63
C GLY A 714 5.08 3.75 41.74
N ASN A 715 4.00 3.35 42.42
CA ASN A 715 4.00 2.19 43.31
C ASN A 715 4.09 0.91 42.47
N PRO A 716 4.69 -0.17 42.99
CA PRO A 716 4.66 -1.44 42.29
C PRO A 716 3.26 -2.06 42.28
N ASP A 717 2.88 -2.68 41.16
CA ASP A 717 1.60 -3.40 41.02
C ASP A 717 1.58 -4.63 41.92
N VAL A 718 2.72 -5.33 41.99
CA VAL A 718 2.92 -6.46 42.90
C VAL A 718 4.24 -6.28 43.65
N SER A 719 4.19 -6.42 44.98
CA SER A 719 5.40 -6.43 45.81
C SER A 719 5.27 -7.37 47.00
N TYR A 720 6.19 -8.31 47.15
CA TYR A 720 6.17 -9.29 48.23
C TYR A 720 7.53 -9.90 48.54
N VAL A 721 7.66 -10.48 49.74
CA VAL A 721 8.84 -11.26 50.12
C VAL A 721 8.66 -12.71 49.65
N SER A 722 9.52 -13.17 48.76
CA SER A 722 9.46 -14.53 48.22
C SER A 722 10.02 -15.55 49.23
N THR A 723 9.18 -16.51 49.62
CA THR A 723 9.55 -17.58 50.54
C THR A 723 10.16 -18.80 49.84
N LEU A 724 10.02 -18.92 48.50
CA LEU A 724 10.68 -19.97 47.70
C LEU A 724 12.17 -19.67 47.42
N ALA A 725 12.61 -18.44 47.65
CA ALA A 725 13.94 -17.94 47.26
C ALA A 725 14.88 -17.71 48.47
N THR A 726 16.18 -17.82 48.20
CA THR A 726 17.26 -17.34 49.07
C THR A 726 17.97 -16.15 48.43
N SER A 727 18.80 -15.43 49.20
CA SER A 727 19.58 -14.29 48.67
C SER A 727 20.62 -14.66 47.60
N SER A 728 20.86 -15.96 47.37
CA SER A 728 21.78 -16.46 46.33
C SER A 728 21.07 -16.88 45.04
N ASP A 729 19.75 -16.77 44.97
CA ASP A 729 18.97 -17.21 43.82
C ASP A 729 18.84 -16.07 42.77
N VAL A 730 18.73 -16.46 41.50
CA VAL A 730 18.59 -15.60 40.32
C VAL A 730 17.13 -15.65 39.84
N PRO A 731 16.51 -14.50 39.48
CA PRO A 731 15.13 -14.47 39.04
C PRO A 731 14.98 -15.03 37.61
N LEU A 732 13.85 -15.68 37.35
CA LEU A 732 13.32 -16.06 36.05
C LEU A 732 11.83 -15.67 36.01
N ALA A 733 11.29 -15.53 34.81
CA ALA A 733 9.87 -15.31 34.55
C ALA A 733 9.44 -16.20 33.38
N GLY A 734 8.15 -16.52 33.37
CA GLY A 734 7.52 -17.29 32.31
C GLY A 734 6.10 -17.69 32.70
N ASP A 735 5.32 -18.05 31.69
CA ASP A 735 4.00 -18.63 31.74
C ASP A 735 4.11 -20.15 31.84
N TRP A 736 4.31 -20.65 33.05
CA TRP A 736 4.58 -22.07 33.28
C TRP A 736 3.34 -22.97 33.18
N ASP A 737 2.14 -22.42 33.06
CA ASP A 737 0.88 -23.17 32.91
C ASP A 737 -0.01 -22.77 31.71
N GLY A 738 0.46 -21.86 30.86
CA GLY A 738 -0.19 -21.45 29.63
C GLY A 738 -1.44 -20.60 29.86
N ASP A 739 -1.50 -19.85 30.97
CA ASP A 739 -2.64 -18.98 31.31
C ASP A 739 -2.54 -17.56 30.73
N GLY A 740 -1.46 -17.29 30.02
CA GLY A 740 -1.08 -16.04 29.40
C GLY A 740 -0.35 -15.08 30.34
N LYS A 741 0.02 -15.48 31.57
CA LYS A 741 0.66 -14.60 32.55
C LYS A 741 2.00 -15.11 33.03
N ASP A 742 2.97 -14.23 33.00
CA ASP A 742 4.28 -14.51 33.57
C ASP A 742 4.26 -14.50 35.08
N THR A 743 4.92 -15.51 35.64
CA THR A 743 5.07 -15.63 37.09
C THR A 743 6.50 -15.88 37.53
N PHE A 744 6.82 -15.35 38.69
CA PHE A 744 8.17 -15.37 39.24
C PHE A 744 8.65 -16.78 39.58
N ALA A 745 9.77 -17.17 39.00
CA ALA A 745 10.54 -18.35 39.38
C ALA A 745 11.95 -17.97 39.85
N THR A 746 12.63 -18.91 40.52
CA THR A 746 14.04 -18.72 40.86
C THR A 746 14.92 -19.88 40.46
N TRP A 747 16.09 -19.57 39.95
CA TRP A 747 17.16 -20.52 39.71
C TRP A 747 18.26 -20.38 40.76
N ARG A 748 18.68 -21.50 41.36
CA ARG A 748 19.83 -21.53 42.27
C ARG A 748 21.06 -22.10 41.58
N PRO A 749 22.09 -21.28 41.27
CA PRO A 749 23.27 -21.74 40.52
C PRO A 749 24.05 -22.89 41.16
N GLY A 750 24.04 -22.98 42.49
CA GLY A 750 24.80 -24.00 43.23
C GLY A 750 24.23 -25.42 43.18
N ASP A 751 22.91 -25.58 43.07
CA ASP A 751 22.25 -26.88 42.95
C ASP A 751 21.56 -27.10 41.58
N GLN A 752 21.54 -26.06 40.73
CA GLN A 752 20.94 -26.02 39.40
C GLN A 752 19.45 -26.37 39.40
N THR A 753 18.75 -26.02 40.48
CA THR A 753 17.30 -26.23 40.61
C THR A 753 16.55 -24.93 40.39
N VAL A 754 15.63 -24.95 39.42
CA VAL A 754 14.61 -23.92 39.19
C VAL A 754 13.39 -24.24 40.06
N ARG A 755 12.91 -23.25 40.81
CA ARG A 755 11.76 -23.31 41.71
C ARG A 755 10.67 -22.41 41.14
N ILE A 756 9.57 -23.02 40.75
CA ILE A 756 8.49 -22.38 40.00
C ILE A 756 7.25 -22.26 40.89
N ARG A 757 6.54 -21.16 40.74
CA ARG A 757 5.27 -20.87 41.39
C ARG A 757 4.41 -20.07 40.42
N ASN A 758 3.24 -20.59 40.07
CA ASN A 758 2.37 -20.00 39.04
C ASN A 758 1.48 -18.88 39.61
N THR A 759 1.98 -18.19 40.63
CA THR A 759 1.30 -17.02 41.21
C THR A 759 2.32 -16.03 41.74
N ASN A 760 2.13 -14.75 41.41
CA ASN A 760 2.96 -13.65 41.92
C ASN A 760 2.58 -13.28 43.38
N SER A 761 2.73 -14.22 44.30
CA SER A 761 2.38 -14.10 45.72
C SER A 761 3.33 -14.91 46.64
N PRO A 762 3.42 -14.58 47.95
CA PRO A 762 4.19 -15.40 48.89
C PRO A 762 3.71 -16.86 48.94
N GLY A 763 4.64 -17.81 48.91
CA GLY A 763 4.33 -19.23 49.05
C GLY A 763 5.51 -20.14 48.73
N ALA A 764 5.37 -21.42 49.06
CA ALA A 764 6.35 -22.43 48.67
C ALA A 764 6.34 -22.63 47.14
N SER A 765 7.42 -23.20 46.60
CA SER A 765 7.45 -23.61 45.19
C SER A 765 6.43 -24.72 44.92
N GLU A 766 5.69 -24.61 43.82
CA GLU A 766 4.75 -25.63 43.34
C GLU A 766 5.48 -26.70 42.53
N LYS A 767 6.54 -26.29 41.83
CA LYS A 767 7.39 -27.18 41.03
C LYS A 767 8.86 -26.92 41.29
N SER A 768 9.68 -27.98 41.19
CA SER A 768 11.13 -27.88 41.29
C SER A 768 11.77 -28.75 40.21
N VAL A 769 12.53 -28.10 39.34
CA VAL A 769 13.08 -28.69 38.13
C VAL A 769 14.59 -28.50 38.11
N LYS A 770 15.34 -29.59 38.02
CA LYS A 770 16.80 -29.56 37.88
C LYS A 770 17.16 -29.57 36.40
N ILE A 771 18.04 -28.66 35.99
CA ILE A 771 18.46 -28.50 34.59
C ILE A 771 19.91 -28.00 34.52
N GLY A 772 20.68 -28.47 33.54
CA GLY A 772 22.07 -28.05 33.33
C GLY A 772 23.05 -28.53 34.43
N ALA A 773 24.30 -28.09 34.29
CA ALA A 773 25.38 -28.34 35.24
C ALA A 773 25.81 -27.04 35.95
N VAL A 774 26.52 -27.19 37.08
CA VAL A 774 27.04 -26.03 37.82
C VAL A 774 27.95 -25.21 36.91
N GLY A 775 27.57 -23.95 36.67
CA GLY A 775 28.27 -23.02 35.78
C GLY A 775 27.49 -22.66 34.50
N ASP A 776 26.44 -23.41 34.17
CA ASP A 776 25.53 -23.06 33.08
C ASP A 776 24.60 -21.91 33.49
N THR A 777 24.18 -21.09 32.53
CA THR A 777 23.14 -20.06 32.73
C THR A 777 21.80 -20.63 32.32
N ILE A 778 20.79 -20.54 33.19
CA ILE A 778 19.44 -21.04 32.90
C ILE A 778 18.58 -19.94 32.27
N LEU A 779 17.77 -20.34 31.31
CA LEU A 779 16.89 -19.51 30.48
C LEU A 779 15.45 -20.06 30.56
N SER A 780 14.47 -19.20 30.33
CA SER A 780 13.06 -19.55 30.05
C SER A 780 12.68 -19.01 28.67
N GLY A 781 11.67 -19.61 28.07
CA GLY A 781 11.12 -19.29 26.75
C GLY A 781 10.16 -20.39 26.28
N ASP A 782 9.21 -20.02 25.44
CA ASP A 782 8.31 -20.89 24.68
C ASP A 782 9.00 -21.39 23.41
N TRP A 783 9.68 -22.53 23.49
CA TRP A 783 10.53 -23.00 22.38
C TRP A 783 9.77 -23.64 21.22
N ASP A 784 8.48 -23.95 21.40
CA ASP A 784 7.63 -24.63 20.41
C ASP A 784 6.36 -23.84 20.01
N GLY A 785 6.13 -22.68 20.63
CA GLY A 785 5.07 -21.74 20.30
C GLY A 785 3.70 -22.14 20.82
N ASP A 786 3.64 -22.96 21.88
CA ASP A 786 2.38 -23.45 22.46
C ASP A 786 1.77 -22.52 23.53
N GLY A 787 2.47 -21.44 23.87
CA GLY A 787 2.13 -20.46 24.89
C GLY A 787 2.59 -20.83 26.30
N THR A 788 3.35 -21.92 26.48
CA THR A 788 3.87 -22.37 27.77
C THR A 788 5.39 -22.32 27.83
N ASP A 789 5.92 -21.73 28.90
CA ASP A 789 7.36 -21.58 29.07
C ASP A 789 8.09 -22.85 29.50
N GLY A 790 9.09 -23.19 28.69
CA GLY A 790 10.06 -24.24 28.95
C GLY A 790 11.28 -23.74 29.73
N LEU A 791 12.32 -24.60 29.81
CA LEU A 791 13.61 -24.23 30.38
C LEU A 791 14.76 -24.62 29.45
N GLY A 792 15.76 -23.74 29.39
CA GLY A 792 16.99 -23.96 28.65
C GLY A 792 18.24 -23.72 29.49
N TRP A 793 19.39 -24.17 29.00
CA TRP A 793 20.69 -23.81 29.56
C TRP A 793 21.69 -23.38 28.49
N HIS A 794 22.51 -22.39 28.82
CA HIS A 794 23.64 -21.93 28.01
C HIS A 794 24.98 -22.15 28.73
N ARG A 795 25.89 -22.84 28.06
CA ARG A 795 27.28 -23.06 28.50
C ARG A 795 28.25 -22.21 27.70
N ALA A 796 28.64 -21.08 28.27
CA ALA A 796 29.48 -20.09 27.61
C ALA A 796 30.87 -20.61 27.18
N SER A 797 31.47 -21.54 27.94
CA SER A 797 32.77 -22.13 27.60
C SER A 797 32.75 -23.01 26.35
N GLU A 798 31.59 -23.57 26.02
CA GLU A 798 31.39 -24.48 24.89
C GLU A 798 30.54 -23.84 23.77
N ARG A 799 29.98 -22.64 24.01
CA ARG A 799 29.03 -21.94 23.12
C ARG A 799 27.77 -22.76 22.85
N ARG A 800 27.33 -23.55 23.84
CA ARG A 800 26.24 -24.51 23.69
C ARG A 800 24.96 -24.04 24.35
N PHE A 801 23.85 -24.18 23.65
CA PHE A 801 22.49 -24.08 24.17
C PHE A 801 21.85 -25.47 24.15
N ALA A 802 20.99 -25.76 25.13
CA ALA A 802 20.06 -26.87 25.05
C ALA A 802 18.74 -26.46 25.73
N LEU A 803 17.63 -26.78 25.09
CA LEU A 803 16.29 -26.27 25.40
C LEU A 803 15.32 -27.45 25.57
N ARG A 804 14.29 -27.28 26.39
CA ARG A 804 13.20 -28.24 26.54
C ARG A 804 11.91 -27.57 27.02
N ASP A 805 10.80 -28.04 26.49
CA ASP A 805 9.45 -27.56 26.85
C ASP A 805 8.97 -28.24 28.14
N GLU A 806 9.27 -29.54 28.29
CA GLU A 806 8.87 -30.30 29.46
C GLU A 806 9.60 -29.86 30.74
N LEU A 807 8.85 -29.28 31.68
CA LEU A 807 9.28 -28.96 33.04
C LEU A 807 9.40 -30.23 33.93
N ALA A 808 10.30 -31.16 33.60
CA ALA A 808 10.49 -32.43 34.33
C ALA A 808 11.98 -32.75 34.62
N ASN A 809 12.24 -33.57 35.65
CA ASN A 809 13.61 -33.89 36.10
C ASN A 809 14.32 -35.00 35.29
N THR A 810 13.63 -35.65 34.35
CA THR A 810 14.10 -36.90 33.70
C THR A 810 14.28 -36.78 32.18
N VAL A 811 14.16 -35.57 31.64
CA VAL A 811 14.27 -35.30 30.20
C VAL A 811 15.73 -35.00 29.85
N SER A 812 16.21 -35.53 28.72
CA SER A 812 17.56 -35.24 28.19
C SER A 812 17.45 -34.24 27.06
N GLU A 813 18.21 -33.14 27.13
CA GLU A 813 18.21 -32.12 26.08
C GLU A 813 19.27 -32.43 24.99
N THR A 814 19.02 -32.00 23.75
CA THR A 814 20.01 -32.09 22.66
C THR A 814 20.69 -30.74 22.48
N PRO A 815 22.01 -30.61 22.75
CA PRO A 815 22.67 -29.31 22.68
C PRO A 815 23.06 -28.93 21.24
N PHE A 816 22.97 -27.65 20.91
CA PHE A 816 23.47 -27.04 19.68
C PHE A 816 24.43 -25.87 19.98
N VAL A 817 25.24 -25.47 18.99
CA VAL A 817 26.26 -24.41 19.15
C VAL A 817 25.80 -23.10 18.50
N TYR A 818 25.83 -21.99 19.24
CA TYR A 818 25.53 -20.65 18.73
C TYR A 818 26.34 -19.57 19.48
N GLY A 819 26.68 -18.47 18.80
CA GLY A 819 27.49 -17.37 19.36
C GLY A 819 28.99 -17.65 19.47
N SER A 820 29.66 -16.80 20.26
CA SER A 820 31.12 -16.82 20.54
C SER A 820 31.41 -16.96 22.03
N ALA A 821 32.64 -17.36 22.36
CA ALA A 821 33.05 -17.51 23.75
C ALA A 821 33.01 -16.16 24.50
N GLY A 822 32.33 -16.14 25.65
CA GLY A 822 32.15 -14.93 26.47
C GLY A 822 30.89 -14.11 26.16
N ASP A 823 30.10 -14.50 25.17
CA ASP A 823 28.80 -13.90 24.89
C ASP A 823 27.80 -14.17 26.03
N LYS A 824 26.91 -13.22 26.29
CA LYS A 824 25.79 -13.36 27.25
C LYS A 824 24.54 -13.82 26.49
N PRO A 825 23.82 -14.86 26.96
CA PRO A 825 22.60 -15.32 26.30
C PRO A 825 21.43 -14.37 26.54
N VAL A 826 20.48 -14.34 25.62
CA VAL A 826 19.16 -13.70 25.73
C VAL A 826 18.16 -14.55 24.93
N VAL A 827 16.87 -14.46 25.25
CA VAL A 827 15.79 -15.21 24.62
C VAL A 827 14.67 -14.24 24.33
N GLY A 828 13.99 -14.42 23.21
CA GLY A 828 12.78 -13.68 22.86
C GLY A 828 12.23 -14.12 21.51
N ASP A 829 11.00 -13.72 21.21
CA ASP A 829 10.34 -13.87 19.93
C ASP A 829 10.69 -12.69 19.00
N TRP A 830 11.87 -12.76 18.39
CA TRP A 830 12.42 -11.65 17.60
C TRP A 830 11.61 -11.34 16.33
N ASN A 831 10.87 -12.33 15.81
CA ASN A 831 10.15 -12.27 14.54
C ASN A 831 8.62 -12.30 14.68
N GLY A 832 8.11 -12.33 15.91
CA GLY A 832 6.69 -12.26 16.21
C GLY A 832 5.90 -13.48 15.74
N ASP A 833 6.50 -14.67 15.76
CA ASP A 833 5.84 -15.92 15.36
C ASP A 833 5.27 -16.72 16.54
N GLY A 834 5.38 -16.19 17.76
CA GLY A 834 4.98 -16.80 19.01
C GLY A 834 6.01 -17.77 19.58
N THR A 835 7.15 -17.99 18.91
CA THR A 835 8.20 -18.91 19.36
C THR A 835 9.42 -18.16 19.87
N ASP A 836 9.80 -18.43 21.11
CA ASP A 836 11.02 -17.91 21.69
C ASP A 836 12.27 -18.56 21.11
N THR A 837 13.23 -17.72 20.73
CA THR A 837 14.45 -18.18 20.09
C THR A 837 15.70 -17.52 20.65
N VAL A 838 16.84 -18.22 20.55
CA VAL A 838 18.07 -17.80 21.23
C VAL A 838 18.75 -16.60 20.57
N GLY A 839 19.22 -15.67 21.38
CA GLY A 839 20.09 -14.55 20.99
C GLY A 839 21.34 -14.46 21.85
N VAL A 840 22.32 -13.67 21.43
CA VAL A 840 23.51 -13.35 22.23
C VAL A 840 23.88 -11.86 22.19
N PHE A 841 24.28 -11.35 23.36
CA PHE A 841 24.87 -10.03 23.55
C PHE A 841 26.38 -10.14 23.74
N ARG A 842 27.13 -9.51 22.85
CA ARG A 842 28.59 -9.50 22.81
C ARG A 842 29.13 -8.15 23.26
N ALA A 843 30.08 -8.18 24.18
CA ALA A 843 30.78 -6.98 24.63
C ALA A 843 31.55 -6.32 23.46
N PRO A 844 31.56 -4.97 23.37
CA PRO A 844 31.00 -4.06 24.35
C PRO A 844 29.48 -3.84 24.25
N ASN A 845 28.85 -3.97 23.09
CA ASN A 845 27.44 -3.58 22.89
C ASN A 845 26.76 -4.17 21.64
N SER A 846 27.25 -5.30 21.10
CA SER A 846 26.74 -5.87 19.85
C SER A 846 25.72 -6.98 20.12
N TRP A 847 24.66 -7.03 19.32
CA TRP A 847 23.61 -8.05 19.41
C TRP A 847 23.63 -8.98 18.19
N PHE A 848 23.37 -10.26 18.45
CA PHE A 848 23.25 -11.31 17.43
C PHE A 848 22.04 -12.20 17.78
N LEU A 849 20.90 -11.95 17.14
CA LEU A 849 19.63 -12.62 17.43
C LEU A 849 19.29 -13.64 16.35
N LYS A 850 18.56 -14.69 16.70
CA LYS A 850 18.30 -15.83 15.81
C LYS A 850 16.85 -16.27 15.92
N ASN A 851 16.17 -16.49 14.80
CA ASN A 851 14.76 -16.89 14.71
C ASN A 851 14.60 -18.42 14.69
N THR A 852 15.63 -19.16 15.09
CA THR A 852 15.61 -20.63 15.14
C THR A 852 16.55 -21.16 16.23
N ASN A 853 16.11 -22.18 16.95
CA ASN A 853 16.84 -22.84 18.02
C ASN A 853 17.84 -23.90 17.50
N ALA A 854 18.76 -23.47 16.62
CA ALA A 854 19.74 -24.32 15.97
C ALA A 854 21.09 -23.63 15.74
N SER A 855 22.13 -24.42 15.43
CA SER A 855 23.41 -23.87 14.98
C SER A 855 23.29 -23.12 13.66
N GLY A 856 24.07 -22.05 13.47
CA GLY A 856 24.09 -21.27 12.24
C GLY A 856 24.44 -19.81 12.47
N ASN A 857 24.22 -18.99 11.46
CA ASN A 857 24.37 -17.54 11.54
C ASN A 857 23.16 -16.92 12.28
N ALA A 858 23.38 -15.71 12.79
CA ALA A 858 22.33 -14.86 13.34
C ALA A 858 21.44 -14.32 12.22
N ASP A 859 20.14 -14.21 12.49
CA ASP A 859 19.15 -13.63 11.58
C ASP A 859 19.15 -12.10 11.71
N TYR A 860 19.43 -11.59 12.92
CA TYR A 860 19.79 -10.20 13.15
C TYR A 860 21.26 -10.12 13.57
N ALA A 861 22.14 -9.83 12.62
CA ALA A 861 23.55 -9.57 12.89
C ALA A 861 23.85 -8.08 12.71
N GLU A 862 24.69 -7.52 13.59
CA GLU A 862 25.43 -6.27 13.34
C GLU A 862 24.77 -4.94 13.75
N PHE A 863 23.91 -4.95 14.79
CA PHE A 863 23.47 -3.70 15.42
C PHE A 863 24.03 -3.52 16.85
N THR A 864 24.16 -2.25 17.26
CA THR A 864 24.77 -1.87 18.55
C THR A 864 23.80 -1.13 19.47
N PHE A 865 23.66 -1.63 20.70
CA PHE A 865 22.86 -1.02 21.75
C PHE A 865 23.38 -1.43 23.13
N GLY A 866 23.54 -0.47 24.05
CA GLY A 866 24.10 -0.69 25.38
C GLY A 866 25.60 -0.41 25.51
N ALA A 867 26.20 -0.89 26.60
CA ALA A 867 27.59 -0.65 26.96
C ALA A 867 28.26 -1.87 27.61
N ASN A 868 29.59 -1.84 27.67
CA ASN A 868 30.36 -2.93 28.24
C ASN A 868 29.98 -3.18 29.71
N GLY A 869 29.66 -4.43 30.04
CA GLY A 869 29.22 -4.83 31.38
C GLY A 869 27.70 -4.92 31.55
N ASP A 870 26.92 -4.35 30.64
CA ASP A 870 25.45 -4.40 30.68
C ASP A 870 24.92 -5.85 30.60
N ARG A 871 23.79 -6.13 31.26
CA ARG A 871 23.09 -7.42 31.17
C ARG A 871 21.96 -7.31 30.13
N PRO A 872 21.89 -8.20 29.13
CA PRO A 872 20.80 -8.17 28.15
C PRO A 872 19.49 -8.60 28.79
N LEU A 873 18.40 -8.01 28.29
CA LEU A 873 17.01 -8.33 28.56
C LEU A 873 16.27 -8.28 27.21
N ALA A 874 15.14 -8.97 27.12
CA ALA A 874 14.23 -8.92 25.99
C ALA A 874 12.80 -8.88 26.50
N GLY A 875 11.91 -8.39 25.65
CA GLY A 875 10.48 -8.32 25.88
C GLY A 875 9.79 -7.41 24.86
N ASP A 876 8.47 -7.49 24.80
CA ASP A 876 7.60 -6.63 24.00
C ASP A 876 7.21 -5.38 24.80
N TRP A 877 7.96 -4.29 24.59
CA TRP A 877 7.76 -3.03 25.34
C TRP A 877 6.64 -2.15 24.78
N VAL A 878 6.01 -2.54 23.67
CA VAL A 878 5.06 -1.70 22.93
C VAL A 878 3.77 -2.47 22.71
N ARG A 879 2.65 -1.87 23.05
CA ARG A 879 1.36 -2.51 22.84
C ARG A 879 1.02 -2.58 21.35
N ASP A 880 1.00 -3.79 20.79
CA ASP A 880 0.54 -4.02 19.43
C ASP A 880 -0.98 -3.96 19.33
N ILE A 881 -1.47 -2.97 18.59
CA ILE A 881 -2.90 -2.71 18.46
C ILE A 881 -3.47 -3.51 17.28
N THR A 882 -3.72 -4.81 17.52
CA THR A 882 -4.56 -5.63 16.63
C THR A 882 -6.05 -5.42 16.99
N PRO A 883 -6.91 -4.89 16.10
CA PRO A 883 -8.31 -4.64 16.43
C PRO A 883 -9.15 -5.93 16.47
N PRO A 884 -10.05 -6.10 17.46
CA PRO A 884 -11.21 -6.99 17.30
C PRO A 884 -12.10 -6.49 16.15
N ALA A 885 -12.55 -7.40 15.29
CA ALA A 885 -13.44 -7.10 14.19
C ALA A 885 -14.76 -6.44 14.64
N GLY A 886 -15.08 -5.29 14.04
CA GLY A 886 -16.44 -4.76 13.87
C GLY A 886 -17.35 -4.70 15.11
N GLN A 887 -17.24 -3.62 15.89
CA GLN A 887 -18.18 -3.36 16.98
C GLN A 887 -19.37 -2.52 16.52
N THR A 888 -20.57 -3.11 16.57
CA THR A 888 -21.86 -2.49 16.21
C THR A 888 -22.48 -1.75 17.40
N PRO A 889 -23.53 -0.92 17.21
CA PRO A 889 -24.29 -0.29 18.30
C PRO A 889 -24.82 -1.25 19.38
N GLY A 890 -24.87 -2.56 19.10
CA GLY A 890 -25.20 -3.59 20.09
C GLY A 890 -24.19 -3.72 21.24
N GLN A 891 -22.96 -3.21 21.12
CA GLN A 891 -21.91 -3.36 22.14
C GLN A 891 -21.66 -2.12 23.02
N ILE A 892 -21.85 -0.88 22.51
CA ILE A 892 -21.99 0.29 23.41
C ILE A 892 -23.26 0.17 24.27
N ALA A 893 -24.29 -0.50 23.77
CA ALA A 893 -25.46 -0.90 24.55
C ALA A 893 -25.18 -2.07 25.53
N ALA A 894 -24.13 -2.87 25.29
CA ALA A 894 -23.72 -3.97 26.18
C ALA A 894 -22.83 -3.50 27.33
N ALA A 895 -22.13 -2.37 27.17
CA ALA A 895 -21.53 -1.65 28.28
C ALA A 895 -22.62 -1.03 29.16
N ASN A 896 -22.41 -0.97 30.48
CA ASN A 896 -23.41 -0.51 31.43
C ASN A 896 -23.66 1.01 31.38
N GLY A 897 -23.53 1.69 30.23
CA GLY A 897 -23.66 3.14 30.04
C GLY A 897 -22.32 3.87 29.95
N PHE A 898 -22.37 5.21 29.90
CA PHE A 898 -21.18 6.06 29.77
C PHE A 898 -20.48 6.32 31.12
N TYR A 899 -19.18 6.63 31.06
CA TYR A 899 -18.33 6.87 32.21
C TYR A 899 -18.46 8.31 32.72
N THR A 900 -18.56 8.46 34.04
CA THR A 900 -18.51 9.77 34.71
C THR A 900 -17.10 10.00 35.21
N ASP A 901 -16.43 11.03 34.70
CA ASP A 901 -15.06 11.38 35.09
C ASP A 901 -15.01 11.85 36.56
N PRO A 902 -14.31 11.14 37.46
CA PRO A 902 -14.16 11.56 38.84
C PRO A 902 -13.38 12.87 38.99
N ASP A 903 -12.59 13.25 37.97
CA ASP A 903 -11.80 14.48 37.96
C ASP A 903 -12.51 15.64 37.23
N SER A 904 -13.77 15.46 36.84
CA SER A 904 -14.51 16.53 36.19
C SER A 904 -14.62 17.76 37.10
N ASN A 905 -14.45 18.96 36.51
CA ASN A 905 -14.56 20.23 37.24
C ASN A 905 -15.81 20.34 38.16
N PRO A 906 -17.03 19.96 37.74
CA PRO A 906 -18.18 19.99 38.63
C PRO A 906 -18.08 19.03 39.83
N LEU A 907 -17.50 17.84 39.64
CA LEU A 907 -17.35 16.87 40.73
C LEU A 907 -16.25 17.30 41.70
N ALA A 908 -15.14 17.82 41.18
CA ALA A 908 -14.09 18.45 41.98
C ALA A 908 -14.64 19.61 42.82
N TRP A 909 -15.41 20.52 42.21
CA TRP A 909 -16.00 21.64 42.93
C TRP A 909 -16.96 21.19 44.03
N VAL A 910 -17.82 20.19 43.76
CA VAL A 910 -18.75 19.62 44.77
C VAL A 910 -17.99 18.95 45.92
N ALA A 911 -16.87 18.29 45.65
CA ALA A 911 -16.04 17.63 46.66
C ALA A 911 -15.31 18.65 47.55
N GLU A 912 -14.84 19.75 46.96
CA GLU A 912 -14.16 20.84 47.68
C GLU A 912 -15.12 21.75 48.45
N ASN A 913 -16.40 21.81 48.05
CA ASN A 913 -17.40 22.71 48.62
C ASN A 913 -18.64 21.97 49.16
N PRO A 914 -18.49 20.98 50.08
CA PRO A 914 -19.60 20.13 50.51
C PRO A 914 -20.70 20.87 51.28
N ASP A 915 -20.38 22.03 51.88
CA ASP A 915 -21.30 22.86 52.66
C ASP A 915 -21.96 24.00 51.85
N ASP A 916 -21.60 24.19 50.57
CA ASP A 916 -22.24 25.19 49.71
C ASP A 916 -23.69 24.75 49.40
N ALA A 917 -24.64 25.67 49.53
CA ALA A 917 -26.06 25.40 49.32
C ALA A 917 -26.38 24.86 47.91
N ARG A 918 -25.52 25.12 46.91
CA ARG A 918 -25.66 24.64 45.53
C ARG A 918 -25.10 23.22 45.32
N ALA A 919 -24.22 22.75 46.20
CA ALA A 919 -23.45 21.52 46.00
C ALA A 919 -24.32 20.27 45.80
N ALA A 920 -25.39 20.11 46.59
CA ALA A 920 -26.31 18.99 46.43
C ALA A 920 -27.04 19.02 45.08
N THR A 921 -27.46 20.20 44.63
CA THR A 921 -28.19 20.36 43.36
C THR A 921 -27.28 20.14 42.16
N ILE A 922 -26.04 20.67 42.22
CA ILE A 922 -25.01 20.47 41.18
C ILE A 922 -24.59 19.00 41.10
N ARG A 923 -24.44 18.32 42.24
CA ARG A 923 -24.13 16.89 42.28
C ARG A 923 -25.17 16.07 41.52
N GLU A 924 -26.43 16.24 41.90
CA GLU A 924 -27.56 15.44 41.39
C GLU A 924 -27.86 15.69 39.91
N ASN A 925 -27.73 16.94 39.43
CA ASN A 925 -28.18 17.32 38.09
C ASN A 925 -27.06 17.46 37.07
N LEU A 926 -25.80 17.38 37.49
CA LEU A 926 -24.66 17.71 36.63
C LEU A 926 -23.43 16.84 36.92
N ALA A 927 -22.91 16.84 38.14
CA ALA A 927 -21.61 16.23 38.45
C ALA A 927 -21.62 14.69 38.37
N GLU A 928 -22.73 14.04 38.70
CA GLU A 928 -22.84 12.57 38.65
C GLU A 928 -23.20 12.04 37.25
N HIS A 929 -23.36 12.91 36.25
CA HIS A 929 -23.74 12.51 34.89
C HIS A 929 -22.53 12.35 33.97
N PRO A 930 -22.53 11.32 33.09
CA PRO A 930 -21.43 11.09 32.15
C PRO A 930 -21.25 12.24 31.16
N GLY A 931 -20.03 12.71 31.00
CA GLY A 931 -19.63 13.74 30.05
C GLY A 931 -18.21 13.49 29.52
N ALA A 932 -17.84 14.19 28.46
CA ALA A 932 -16.56 14.00 27.81
C ALA A 932 -15.40 14.68 28.54
N ARG A 933 -14.22 14.03 28.50
CA ARG A 933 -12.95 14.63 28.91
C ARG A 933 -12.22 15.19 27.70
N TRP A 934 -11.71 16.43 27.82
CA TRP A 934 -11.00 17.13 26.75
C TRP A 934 -9.50 17.02 26.92
N PHE A 935 -8.83 16.73 25.82
CA PHE A 935 -7.38 16.55 25.78
C PHE A 935 -6.75 17.51 24.77
N GLY A 936 -5.62 18.09 25.16
CA GLY A 936 -4.90 19.08 24.36
C GLY A 936 -3.44 19.18 24.74
N ASP A 937 -2.81 20.29 24.34
CA ASP A 937 -1.44 20.66 24.69
C ASP A 937 -1.19 20.79 26.20
N TRP A 938 -2.24 20.97 27.00
CA TRP A 938 -2.17 21.02 28.47
C TRP A 938 -2.19 19.65 29.15
N SER A 939 -2.41 18.56 28.41
CA SER A 939 -2.60 17.21 28.97
C SER A 939 -1.30 16.54 29.42
N GLY A 940 -0.13 17.15 29.19
CA GLY A 940 1.16 16.59 29.56
C GLY A 940 1.53 15.39 28.68
N ASP A 941 1.92 14.28 29.30
CA ASP A 941 2.09 13.00 28.61
C ASP A 941 0.70 12.50 28.20
N ILE A 942 0.39 12.66 26.92
CA ILE A 942 -0.95 12.45 26.42
C ILE A 942 -1.35 10.98 26.41
N GLU A 943 -0.41 10.08 26.19
CA GLU A 943 -0.64 8.64 26.23
C GLU A 943 -1.04 8.23 27.65
N ALA A 944 -0.23 8.60 28.65
CA ALA A 944 -0.51 8.30 30.05
C ALA A 944 -1.80 8.96 30.57
N ALA A 945 -2.07 10.21 30.15
CA ALA A 945 -3.28 10.92 30.56
C ALA A 945 -4.55 10.25 30.00
N THR A 946 -4.49 9.76 28.77
CA THR A 946 -5.60 9.09 28.11
C THR A 946 -5.79 7.68 28.67
N ASP A 947 -4.69 6.96 28.89
CA ASP A 947 -4.68 5.63 29.48
C ASP A 947 -5.33 5.61 30.86
N ALA A 948 -4.93 6.51 31.75
CA ALA A 948 -5.51 6.62 33.10
C ALA A 948 -7.02 6.89 33.10
N TYR A 949 -7.50 7.69 32.14
CA TYR A 949 -8.93 7.97 32.00
C TYR A 949 -9.71 6.72 31.53
N LEU A 950 -9.13 5.98 30.58
CA LEU A 950 -9.71 4.75 30.07
C LEU A 950 -9.70 3.61 31.10
N ASP A 951 -8.69 3.54 31.97
CA ASP A 951 -8.63 2.60 33.08
C ASP A 951 -9.75 2.83 34.09
N GLY A 952 -9.99 4.09 34.45
CA GLY A 952 -11.11 4.46 35.31
C GLY A 952 -12.45 4.01 34.72
N ALA A 953 -12.64 4.19 33.41
CA ALA A 953 -13.85 3.76 32.71
C ALA A 953 -13.99 2.24 32.63
N THR A 954 -12.89 1.55 32.34
CA THR A 954 -12.82 0.08 32.27
C THR A 954 -13.13 -0.54 33.63
N ALA A 955 -12.54 -0.02 34.70
CA ALA A 955 -12.82 -0.44 36.08
C ALA A 955 -14.30 -0.24 36.47
N ALA A 956 -14.95 0.79 35.92
CA ALA A 956 -16.38 1.04 36.11
C ALA A 956 -17.30 0.20 35.20
N GLY A 957 -16.75 -0.50 34.19
CA GLY A 957 -17.52 -1.20 33.16
C GLY A 957 -18.36 -0.25 32.30
N LYS A 958 -17.84 0.95 32.03
CA LYS A 958 -18.52 2.05 31.32
C LYS A 958 -17.71 2.51 30.10
N VAL A 959 -18.37 3.17 29.15
CA VAL A 959 -17.72 3.74 27.95
C VAL A 959 -17.32 5.20 28.21
N PRO A 960 -16.03 5.58 28.13
CA PRO A 960 -15.61 6.96 28.20
C PRO A 960 -15.88 7.72 26.90
N ILE A 961 -16.03 9.03 27.03
CA ILE A 961 -16.19 9.97 25.93
C ILE A 961 -14.98 10.90 25.96
N LEU A 962 -14.26 11.00 24.86
CA LEU A 962 -13.03 11.79 24.73
C LEU A 962 -13.20 12.84 23.64
N VAL A 963 -12.57 13.99 23.85
CA VAL A 963 -12.44 15.04 22.83
C VAL A 963 -10.97 15.33 22.62
N ALA A 964 -10.48 15.08 21.40
CA ALA A 964 -9.14 15.48 20.99
C ALA A 964 -9.18 16.92 20.48
N TYR A 965 -8.38 17.80 21.07
CA TYR A 965 -8.40 19.23 20.77
C TYR A 965 -6.99 19.81 20.83
N ASN A 966 -6.10 19.40 19.92
CA ASN A 966 -4.70 19.85 19.90
C ASN A 966 -4.19 20.31 18.53
N ILE A 967 -5.07 20.56 17.55
CA ILE A 967 -4.62 20.90 16.20
C ILE A 967 -3.84 22.24 16.15
N PRO A 968 -2.73 22.36 15.39
CA PRO A 968 -1.94 23.60 15.34
C PRO A 968 -2.77 24.80 14.89
N LYS A 969 -2.59 26.00 15.45
CA LYS A 969 -3.44 27.18 15.19
C LYS A 969 -4.92 26.91 15.49
N ARG A 970 -5.18 26.26 16.63
CA ARG A 970 -6.51 25.95 17.13
C ARG A 970 -7.36 27.22 17.23
N ASP A 971 -8.64 27.13 16.84
CA ASP A 971 -9.61 28.23 16.92
C ASP A 971 -9.14 29.54 16.26
N CYS A 972 -8.29 29.45 15.22
CA CYS A 972 -7.73 30.64 14.56
C CYS A 972 -7.02 31.63 15.52
N GLU A 973 -6.45 31.13 16.63
CA GLU A 973 -5.88 31.95 17.71
C GLU A 973 -6.92 32.81 18.46
N GLY A 974 -8.18 32.37 18.49
CA GLY A 974 -9.29 32.97 19.22
C GLY A 974 -9.27 32.74 20.74
N GLN A 975 -10.44 32.47 21.33
CA GLN A 975 -10.57 32.31 22.79
C GLN A 975 -10.00 30.98 23.29
N SER A 976 -9.94 29.97 22.42
CA SER A 976 -9.35 28.65 22.72
C SER A 976 -8.02 28.43 21.99
N ALA A 977 -7.28 29.51 21.72
CA ALA A 977 -5.99 29.50 21.06
C ALA A 977 -5.02 28.48 21.70
N GLY A 978 -4.15 27.90 20.87
CA GLY A 978 -3.14 26.92 21.29
C GLY A 978 -3.02 25.79 20.28
N GLY A 979 -2.73 24.60 20.78
CA GLY A 979 -2.52 23.41 19.98
C GLY A 979 -1.04 23.09 19.78
N ALA A 980 -0.76 21.99 19.11
CA ALA A 980 0.59 21.53 18.86
C ALA A 980 1.41 22.57 18.08
N ALA A 981 2.71 22.63 18.37
CA ALA A 981 3.62 23.63 17.82
C ALA A 981 3.70 23.62 16.27
N ASN A 982 3.48 22.45 15.66
CA ASN A 982 3.48 22.25 14.21
C ASN A 982 2.80 20.92 13.85
N ALA A 983 2.68 20.65 12.55
CA ALA A 983 2.08 19.43 12.01
C ALA A 983 2.75 18.13 12.51
N ALA A 984 4.08 18.08 12.62
CA ALA A 984 4.79 16.89 13.10
C ALA A 984 4.50 16.60 14.58
N ALA A 985 4.54 17.64 15.42
CA ALA A 985 4.19 17.54 16.83
C ALA A 985 2.74 17.09 17.04
N TYR A 986 1.82 17.57 16.19
CA TYR A 986 0.42 17.12 16.21
C TYR A 986 0.28 15.65 15.82
N ARG A 987 0.95 15.20 14.75
CA ARG A 987 0.89 13.80 14.31
C ARG A 987 1.42 12.86 15.38
N GLN A 988 2.52 13.24 16.05
CA GLN A 988 3.04 12.50 17.19
C GLN A 988 2.04 12.49 18.35
N TRP A 989 1.57 13.67 18.78
CA TRP A 989 0.61 13.77 19.87
C TRP A 989 -0.67 12.96 19.63
N MET A 990 -1.17 12.94 18.40
CA MET A 990 -2.35 12.16 18.03
C MET A 990 -2.07 10.65 17.97
N THR A 991 -0.84 10.27 17.62
CA THR A 991 -0.39 8.87 17.69
C THR A 991 -0.34 8.42 19.15
N ASP A 992 0.24 9.23 20.03
CA ASP A 992 0.34 8.98 21.47
C ASP A 992 -1.06 9.01 22.14
N PHE A 993 -1.95 9.91 21.70
CA PHE A 993 -3.35 9.96 22.15
C PHE A 993 -4.11 8.68 21.76
N ALA A 994 -3.96 8.21 20.52
CA ALA A 994 -4.56 6.97 20.07
C ALA A 994 -3.97 5.74 20.78
N ALA A 995 -2.65 5.74 21.03
CA ALA A 995 -1.96 4.73 21.82
C ALA A 995 -2.51 4.66 23.25
N GLY A 996 -2.76 5.81 23.89
CA GLY A 996 -3.37 5.88 25.21
C GLY A 996 -4.84 5.42 25.24
N VAL A 997 -5.56 5.42 24.11
CA VAL A 997 -6.87 4.76 24.03
C VAL A 997 -6.72 3.24 23.91
N ALA A 998 -5.70 2.79 23.16
CA ALA A 998 -5.31 1.38 23.01
C ALA A 998 -6.45 0.46 22.53
N GLY A 999 -7.34 0.95 21.66
CA GLY A 999 -8.48 0.19 21.14
C GLY A 999 -9.54 -0.21 22.19
N ARG A 1000 -9.45 0.27 23.44
CA ARG A 1000 -10.50 0.07 24.46
C ARG A 1000 -11.80 0.77 24.03
N PRO A 1001 -12.99 0.22 24.38
CA PRO A 1001 -14.26 0.80 23.94
C PRO A 1001 -14.38 2.28 24.35
N ALA A 1002 -14.42 3.18 23.38
CA ALA A 1002 -14.49 4.62 23.61
C ALA A 1002 -15.24 5.33 22.47
N VAL A 1003 -15.78 6.51 22.81
CA VAL A 1003 -16.27 7.48 21.83
C VAL A 1003 -15.27 8.63 21.76
N VAL A 1004 -14.72 8.91 20.58
CA VAL A 1004 -13.72 9.97 20.39
C VAL A 1004 -14.25 11.01 19.41
N VAL A 1005 -14.34 12.27 19.85
CA VAL A 1005 -14.66 13.41 18.98
C VAL A 1005 -13.37 14.11 18.58
N ILE A 1006 -13.12 14.19 17.28
CA ILE A 1006 -11.87 14.66 16.70
C ILE A 1006 -11.97 16.14 16.36
N GLU A 1007 -11.09 16.91 17.00
CA GLU A 1007 -10.75 18.29 16.71
C GLU A 1007 -11.96 19.18 16.42
N PRO A 1008 -12.77 19.49 17.46
CA PRO A 1008 -13.79 20.53 17.37
C PRO A 1008 -13.29 21.78 16.63
N ASP A 1009 -14.16 22.36 15.80
CA ASP A 1009 -13.90 23.55 15.00
C ASP A 1009 -12.89 23.43 13.84
N ALA A 1010 -12.10 22.36 13.77
CA ALA A 1010 -10.98 22.25 12.83
C ALA A 1010 -11.37 22.29 11.35
N VAL A 1011 -12.57 21.83 11.02
CA VAL A 1011 -13.11 21.82 9.64
C VAL A 1011 -14.18 22.90 9.43
N THR A 1012 -14.59 23.61 10.49
CA THR A 1012 -15.61 24.67 10.43
C THR A 1012 -14.96 26.05 10.31
N GLN A 1013 -13.92 26.31 11.10
CA GLN A 1013 -13.22 27.59 11.16
C GLN A 1013 -11.95 27.58 10.31
N LEU A 1014 -12.10 27.89 9.02
CA LEU A 1014 -10.99 27.89 8.05
C LEU A 1014 -10.62 29.30 7.55
N ASP A 1015 -11.44 30.30 7.83
CA ASP A 1015 -11.38 31.61 7.16
C ASP A 1015 -10.12 32.42 7.50
N CYS A 1016 -9.42 32.06 8.58
CA CYS A 1016 -8.14 32.67 8.98
C CYS A 1016 -6.91 32.00 8.34
N LEU A 1017 -7.08 30.86 7.66
CA LEU A 1017 -5.99 30.03 7.14
C LEU A 1017 -5.77 30.30 5.65
N SER A 1018 -4.51 30.20 5.20
CA SER A 1018 -4.21 30.17 3.76
C SER A 1018 -4.61 28.82 3.14
N GLU A 1019 -4.76 28.74 1.82
CA GLU A 1019 -5.13 27.47 1.14
C GLU A 1019 -4.15 26.31 1.45
N ALA A 1020 -2.86 26.62 1.58
CA ALA A 1020 -1.85 25.65 1.99
C ALA A 1020 -2.08 25.15 3.43
N GLN A 1021 -2.46 26.04 4.34
CA GLN A 1021 -2.78 25.69 5.73
C GLN A 1021 -4.11 24.96 5.84
N ILE A 1022 -5.08 25.27 4.98
CA ILE A 1022 -6.34 24.53 4.87
C ILE A 1022 -6.06 23.10 4.40
N THR A 1023 -5.17 22.93 3.42
CA THR A 1023 -4.75 21.60 2.94
C THR A 1023 -4.03 20.81 4.03
N GLU A 1024 -3.08 21.44 4.74
CA GLU A 1024 -2.40 20.84 5.90
C GLU A 1024 -3.40 20.45 7.00
N ARG A 1025 -4.34 21.34 7.33
CA ARG A 1025 -5.42 21.12 8.30
C ARG A 1025 -6.22 19.85 7.99
N PHE A 1026 -6.71 19.72 6.76
CA PHE A 1026 -7.46 18.53 6.34
C PHE A 1026 -6.59 17.27 6.38
N GLY A 1027 -5.30 17.37 6.01
CA GLY A 1027 -4.35 16.27 6.14
C GLY A 1027 -4.09 15.83 7.59
N LEU A 1028 -4.10 16.78 8.54
CA LEU A 1028 -3.95 16.49 9.97
C LEU A 1028 -5.23 15.88 10.57
N VAL A 1029 -6.42 16.35 10.20
CA VAL A 1029 -7.67 15.70 10.63
C VAL A 1029 -7.79 14.30 10.05
N THR A 1030 -7.39 14.10 8.78
CA THR A 1030 -7.34 12.75 8.17
C THR A 1030 -6.37 11.84 8.91
N HIS A 1031 -5.19 12.34 9.29
CA HIS A 1031 -4.23 11.60 10.14
C HIS A 1031 -4.85 11.21 11.47
N ALA A 1032 -5.58 12.14 12.11
CA ALA A 1032 -6.22 11.88 13.39
C ALA A 1032 -7.30 10.80 13.30
N VAL A 1033 -8.15 10.84 12.27
CA VAL A 1033 -9.11 9.76 12.02
C VAL A 1033 -8.40 8.42 11.81
N ASN A 1034 -7.33 8.41 11.02
CA ASN A 1034 -6.59 7.18 10.71
C ASN A 1034 -5.79 6.63 11.90
N ALA A 1035 -5.34 7.48 12.83
CA ALA A 1035 -4.57 7.06 14.01
C ALA A 1035 -5.34 6.06 14.89
N PHE A 1036 -6.67 6.10 14.86
CA PHE A 1036 -7.52 5.15 15.58
C PHE A 1036 -7.82 3.87 14.81
N GLY A 1037 -7.50 3.76 13.51
CA GLY A 1037 -7.63 2.53 12.73
C GLY A 1037 -9.02 1.85 12.74
N GLY A 1038 -10.10 2.58 13.04
CA GLY A 1038 -11.44 2.01 13.23
C GLY A 1038 -11.63 1.19 14.52
N GLN A 1039 -10.67 1.24 15.45
CA GLN A 1039 -10.68 0.52 16.73
C GLN A 1039 -11.70 1.08 17.74
N VAL A 1040 -12.00 2.37 17.64
CA VAL A 1040 -12.98 3.09 18.46
C VAL A 1040 -13.93 3.89 17.59
N TRP A 1041 -15.05 4.34 18.14
CA TRP A 1041 -15.99 5.18 17.39
C TRP A 1041 -15.50 6.62 17.35
N THR A 1042 -14.84 6.96 16.24
CA THR A 1042 -14.39 8.32 15.96
C THR A 1042 -15.45 9.13 15.23
N TYR A 1043 -15.70 10.34 15.73
CA TYR A 1043 -16.59 11.33 15.10
C TYR A 1043 -15.81 12.61 14.79
N VAL A 1044 -15.77 13.00 13.52
CA VAL A 1044 -15.19 14.31 13.14
C VAL A 1044 -16.19 15.41 13.47
N ASP A 1045 -15.77 16.48 14.14
CA ASP A 1045 -16.68 17.60 14.43
C ASP A 1045 -17.12 18.33 13.13
N ALA A 1046 -18.41 18.62 13.02
CA ALA A 1046 -19.03 19.27 11.87
C ALA A 1046 -19.69 20.61 12.24
N GLY A 1047 -19.33 21.18 13.40
CA GLY A 1047 -19.86 22.45 13.90
C GLY A 1047 -21.36 22.41 14.19
N ASN A 1048 -22.05 23.53 13.93
CA ASN A 1048 -23.47 23.67 14.26
C ASN A 1048 -24.30 24.27 13.11
N ALA A 1049 -25.63 24.23 13.31
CA ALA A 1049 -26.63 24.59 12.31
C ALA A 1049 -26.59 26.05 11.81
N GLY A 1050 -25.85 26.94 12.49
CA GLY A 1050 -25.74 28.35 12.13
C GLY A 1050 -24.43 28.79 11.50
N TRP A 1051 -23.40 27.92 11.43
CA TRP A 1051 -22.05 28.33 11.03
C TRP A 1051 -21.75 28.10 9.54
N VAL A 1052 -21.86 26.85 9.08
CA VAL A 1052 -21.49 26.44 7.72
C VAL A 1052 -22.70 25.79 7.05
N ALA A 1053 -22.92 26.06 5.77
CA ALA A 1053 -23.99 25.41 5.02
C ALA A 1053 -23.73 23.89 4.92
N ALA A 1054 -24.78 23.07 5.04
CA ALA A 1054 -24.66 21.61 5.11
C ALA A 1054 -23.91 20.98 3.93
N ALA A 1055 -24.14 21.45 2.70
CA ALA A 1055 -23.42 20.96 1.51
C ALA A 1055 -21.92 21.29 1.56
N THR A 1056 -21.56 22.48 2.01
CA THR A 1056 -20.16 22.87 2.21
C THR A 1056 -19.52 22.04 3.32
N MET A 1057 -20.24 21.78 4.41
CA MET A 1057 -19.73 20.92 5.48
C MET A 1057 -19.52 19.48 5.00
N ALA A 1058 -20.43 18.93 4.18
CA ALA A 1058 -20.26 17.60 3.59
C ALA A 1058 -18.99 17.51 2.72
N GLU A 1059 -18.70 18.54 1.92
CA GLU A 1059 -17.44 18.63 1.15
C GLU A 1059 -16.21 18.64 2.07
N ARG A 1060 -16.23 19.46 3.13
CA ARG A 1060 -15.12 19.58 4.08
C ARG A 1060 -14.89 18.29 4.87
N LEU A 1061 -15.95 17.60 5.29
CA LEU A 1061 -15.87 16.28 5.91
C LEU A 1061 -15.28 15.25 4.94
N GLY A 1062 -15.64 15.31 3.66
CA GLY A 1062 -15.02 14.50 2.60
C GLY A 1062 -13.51 14.69 2.54
N ARG A 1063 -13.05 15.96 2.53
CA ARG A 1063 -11.62 16.33 2.55
C ARG A 1063 -10.91 15.92 3.86
N ALA A 1064 -11.65 15.85 4.96
CA ALA A 1064 -11.14 15.48 6.29
C ALA A 1064 -11.08 13.96 6.54
N GLY A 1065 -11.39 13.13 5.54
CA GLY A 1065 -11.30 11.67 5.66
C GLY A 1065 -12.51 11.01 6.34
N ILE A 1066 -13.70 11.62 6.28
CA ILE A 1066 -14.94 11.09 6.91
C ILE A 1066 -15.29 9.65 6.49
N THR A 1067 -14.79 9.18 5.34
CA THR A 1067 -14.95 7.78 4.90
C THR A 1067 -14.37 6.80 5.92
N ASN A 1068 -13.25 7.15 6.56
CA ASN A 1068 -12.53 6.31 7.52
C ASN A 1068 -13.01 6.49 8.97
N ALA A 1069 -13.82 7.51 9.25
CA ALA A 1069 -14.46 7.70 10.54
C ALA A 1069 -15.78 6.94 10.63
N HIS A 1070 -16.19 6.58 11.85
CA HIS A 1070 -17.52 6.02 12.11
C HIS A 1070 -18.61 7.03 11.76
N GLY A 1071 -18.46 8.28 12.20
CA GLY A 1071 -19.46 9.32 11.97
C GLY A 1071 -18.95 10.75 12.08
N PHE A 1072 -19.86 11.69 12.27
CA PHE A 1072 -19.55 13.09 12.59
C PHE A 1072 -20.32 13.59 13.82
N ALA A 1073 -19.78 14.57 14.53
CA ALA A 1073 -20.42 15.22 15.67
C ALA A 1073 -20.99 16.59 15.27
N VAL A 1074 -22.15 16.97 15.80
CA VAL A 1074 -22.69 18.32 15.62
C VAL A 1074 -23.03 18.97 16.96
N ASN A 1075 -23.05 20.29 16.95
CA ASN A 1075 -23.36 21.15 18.09
C ASN A 1075 -22.34 21.08 19.24
N THR A 1076 -21.13 20.55 19.02
CA THR A 1076 -20.07 20.47 20.03
C THR A 1076 -19.82 21.83 20.66
N SER A 1077 -19.93 21.91 21.99
CA SER A 1077 -19.82 23.14 22.77
C SER A 1077 -20.77 24.27 22.36
N ASN A 1078 -21.91 23.96 21.74
CA ASN A 1078 -22.90 24.92 21.25
C ASN A 1078 -24.30 24.71 21.85
N PHE A 1079 -25.20 25.66 21.57
CA PHE A 1079 -26.51 25.76 22.23
C PHE A 1079 -27.69 25.47 21.31
N TRP A 1080 -27.50 24.90 20.11
CA TRP A 1080 -28.60 24.68 19.17
C TRP A 1080 -29.55 23.58 19.67
N PRO A 1081 -30.89 23.83 19.66
CA PRO A 1081 -31.86 22.82 20.07
C PRO A 1081 -31.66 21.51 19.32
N THR A 1082 -31.89 20.38 19.99
CA THR A 1082 -31.66 19.04 19.43
C THR A 1082 -32.36 18.83 18.08
N ALA A 1083 -33.56 19.40 17.89
CA ALA A 1083 -34.29 19.34 16.63
C ALA A 1083 -33.54 20.05 15.48
N ASN A 1084 -32.98 21.23 15.73
CA ASN A 1084 -32.19 21.99 14.75
C ASN A 1084 -30.91 21.24 14.38
N SER A 1085 -30.19 20.71 15.37
CA SER A 1085 -28.97 19.93 15.14
C SER A 1085 -29.25 18.63 14.37
N THR A 1086 -30.40 17.98 14.63
CA THR A 1086 -30.84 16.80 13.88
C THR A 1086 -31.12 17.13 12.41
N THR A 1087 -31.84 18.23 12.15
CA THR A 1087 -32.09 18.68 10.78
C THR A 1087 -30.79 18.97 10.05
N TYR A 1088 -29.89 19.74 10.66
CA TYR A 1088 -28.61 20.09 10.07
C TYR A 1088 -27.76 18.85 9.74
N ALA A 1089 -27.67 17.88 10.65
CA ALA A 1089 -26.94 16.63 10.41
C ALA A 1089 -27.56 15.78 9.29
N ASN A 1090 -28.90 15.74 9.19
CA ASN A 1090 -29.58 15.07 8.08
C ASN A 1090 -29.32 15.77 6.74
N ASP A 1091 -29.26 17.10 6.72
CA ASP A 1091 -28.93 17.87 5.52
C ASP A 1091 -27.47 17.64 5.08
N ILE A 1092 -26.53 17.49 6.03
CA ILE A 1092 -25.15 17.08 5.74
C ILE A 1092 -25.15 15.69 5.12
N ASN A 1093 -25.84 14.73 5.74
CA ASN A 1093 -25.93 13.35 5.24
C ASN A 1093 -26.57 13.26 3.84
N ALA A 1094 -27.53 14.13 3.53
CA ALA A 1094 -28.12 14.22 2.19
C ALA A 1094 -27.15 14.72 1.12
N ALA A 1095 -26.10 15.45 1.52
CA ALA A 1095 -25.05 15.97 0.64
C ALA A 1095 -23.77 15.11 0.61
N LEU A 1096 -23.59 14.18 1.56
CA LEU A 1096 -22.47 13.24 1.59
C LEU A 1096 -22.64 12.13 0.52
N ALA A 1097 -21.51 11.63 0.00
CA ALA A 1097 -21.49 10.52 -0.96
C ALA A 1097 -22.06 9.21 -0.37
N SER A 1098 -21.89 9.00 0.93
CA SER A 1098 -22.54 7.94 1.71
C SER A 1098 -22.97 8.52 3.06
N PRO A 1099 -24.23 8.30 3.50
CA PRO A 1099 -24.67 8.69 4.82
C PRO A 1099 -23.82 8.04 5.93
N LYS A 1100 -23.59 8.78 7.01
CA LYS A 1100 -22.84 8.36 8.19
C LYS A 1100 -23.68 8.56 9.47
N PRO A 1101 -23.49 7.70 10.50
CA PRO A 1101 -23.96 7.98 11.85
C PRO A 1101 -23.50 9.36 12.36
N PHE A 1102 -24.29 9.96 13.25
CA PHE A 1102 -23.92 11.23 13.86
C PHE A 1102 -24.36 11.33 15.32
N VAL A 1103 -23.63 12.15 16.08
CA VAL A 1103 -23.89 12.45 17.50
C VAL A 1103 -24.18 13.93 17.69
N ILE A 1104 -24.93 14.25 18.74
CA ILE A 1104 -25.28 15.65 19.08
C ILE A 1104 -24.79 15.95 20.49
N ASP A 1105 -24.06 17.06 20.65
CA ASP A 1105 -23.82 17.61 21.98
C ASP A 1105 -25.11 18.22 22.56
N THR A 1106 -25.57 17.68 23.69
CA THR A 1106 -26.75 18.10 24.43
C THR A 1106 -26.45 18.70 25.80
N SER A 1107 -25.18 18.93 26.12
CA SER A 1107 -24.72 19.47 27.40
C SER A 1107 -25.47 20.73 27.84
N ARG A 1108 -25.83 21.62 26.89
CA ARG A 1108 -26.38 22.96 27.19
C ARG A 1108 -27.52 23.40 26.25
N ASN A 1109 -28.15 22.49 25.52
CA ASN A 1109 -29.07 22.83 24.43
C ASN A 1109 -30.57 22.72 24.74
N GLY A 1110 -30.96 22.55 26.01
CA GLY A 1110 -32.35 22.26 26.39
C GLY A 1110 -33.37 23.34 26.02
N ASN A 1111 -32.95 24.62 26.02
CA ASN A 1111 -33.81 25.76 25.66
C ASN A 1111 -33.42 26.45 24.35
N GLY A 1112 -32.28 26.08 23.74
CA GLY A 1112 -31.66 26.93 22.73
C GLY A 1112 -31.05 28.21 23.32
N HIS A 1113 -30.25 28.94 22.53
CA HIS A 1113 -29.79 30.29 22.88
C HIS A 1113 -30.61 31.36 22.13
N LYS A 1114 -30.59 32.60 22.63
CA LYS A 1114 -31.27 33.77 22.02
C LYS A 1114 -30.32 34.70 21.27
N GLY A 1115 -29.32 34.14 20.60
CA GLY A 1115 -28.38 34.89 19.74
C GLY A 1115 -27.00 35.16 20.36
N ASP A 1116 -26.85 35.06 21.68
CA ASP A 1116 -25.52 35.13 22.33
C ASP A 1116 -24.79 33.79 22.16
N TRP A 1117 -23.52 33.83 21.78
CA TRP A 1117 -22.71 32.64 21.47
C TRP A 1117 -21.88 32.12 22.66
N CYS A 1118 -21.66 32.95 23.68
CA CYS A 1118 -20.81 32.66 24.83
C CYS A 1118 -21.54 32.98 26.13
N ASN A 1119 -21.50 32.05 27.09
CA ASN A 1119 -22.17 32.15 28.40
C ASN A 1119 -23.60 32.77 28.34
N PRO A 1120 -24.47 32.32 27.42
CA PRO A 1120 -25.76 32.95 27.14
C PRO A 1120 -26.76 32.84 28.31
N THR A 1121 -27.72 33.76 28.36
CA THR A 1121 -28.84 33.69 29.33
C THR A 1121 -29.94 32.73 28.87
N GLY A 1122 -30.62 32.08 29.81
CA GLY A 1122 -31.83 31.28 29.55
C GLY A 1122 -31.58 29.91 28.91
N VAL A 1123 -30.32 29.52 28.70
CA VAL A 1123 -29.94 28.17 28.26
C VAL A 1123 -30.13 27.16 29.40
N LYS A 1124 -30.36 25.91 29.02
CA LYS A 1124 -30.69 24.84 29.96
C LYS A 1124 -29.94 23.56 29.59
N LEU A 1125 -29.64 22.72 30.59
CA LEU A 1125 -29.19 21.35 30.37
C LEU A 1125 -30.14 20.62 29.40
N GLY A 1126 -29.58 19.96 28.39
CA GLY A 1126 -30.31 19.04 27.53
C GLY A 1126 -30.34 17.62 28.12
N PRO A 1127 -30.83 16.63 27.36
CA PRO A 1127 -30.79 15.23 27.78
C PRO A 1127 -29.36 14.78 28.14
N THR A 1128 -29.22 13.98 29.18
CA THR A 1128 -27.93 13.38 29.59
C THR A 1128 -27.39 12.42 28.55
N SER A 1129 -26.08 12.14 28.61
CA SER A 1129 -25.39 11.22 27.70
C SER A 1129 -26.09 9.87 27.60
N ARG A 1130 -26.59 9.52 26.42
CA ARG A 1130 -27.39 8.31 26.17
C ARG A 1130 -27.37 7.90 24.70
N LEU A 1131 -27.56 6.61 24.46
CA LEU A 1131 -27.98 6.09 23.16
C LEU A 1131 -29.36 6.63 22.81
N ASN A 1132 -29.64 6.83 21.53
CA ASN A 1132 -30.90 7.36 21.07
C ASN A 1132 -31.55 6.45 20.02
N ALA A 1133 -32.84 6.15 20.19
CA ALA A 1133 -33.53 5.12 19.42
C ALA A 1133 -33.91 5.53 17.99
N SER A 1134 -33.91 6.84 17.70
CA SER A 1134 -34.26 7.38 16.38
C SER A 1134 -33.64 8.76 16.18
N GLY A 1135 -33.02 9.01 15.01
CA GLY A 1135 -32.32 10.26 14.71
C GLY A 1135 -30.82 10.10 14.94
N ALA A 1136 -30.22 11.02 15.72
CA ALA A 1136 -28.82 10.88 16.16
C ALA A 1136 -28.59 9.53 16.85
N GLU A 1137 -27.41 8.95 16.65
CA GLU A 1137 -27.00 7.69 17.27
C GLU A 1137 -26.84 7.85 18.78
N MET A 1138 -26.28 8.98 19.21
CA MET A 1138 -26.12 9.35 20.61
C MET A 1138 -26.40 10.83 20.84
N LEU A 1139 -26.94 11.12 22.02
CA LEU A 1139 -26.94 12.44 22.62
C LEU A 1139 -25.86 12.42 23.69
N LEU A 1140 -24.87 13.29 23.59
CA LEU A 1140 -23.68 13.27 24.45
C LEU A 1140 -23.50 14.62 25.14
N TRP A 1141 -22.99 14.63 26.36
CA TRP A 1141 -22.46 15.86 26.95
C TRP A 1141 -20.99 15.99 26.56
N LEU A 1142 -20.73 16.62 25.41
CA LEU A 1142 -19.37 16.80 24.92
C LEU A 1142 -18.68 17.97 25.64
N LYS A 1143 -19.35 19.12 25.75
CA LYS A 1143 -18.89 20.18 26.65
C LYS A 1143 -19.26 19.87 28.10
N VAL A 1144 -18.33 20.11 29.02
CA VAL A 1144 -18.56 20.05 30.46
C VAL A 1144 -19.56 21.17 30.85
N PRO A 1145 -20.79 20.86 31.27
CA PRO A 1145 -21.75 21.90 31.61
C PRO A 1145 -21.31 22.69 32.85
N GLY A 1146 -21.47 24.01 32.82
CA GLY A 1146 -21.02 24.91 33.90
C GLY A 1146 -19.61 25.47 33.71
N ASP A 1147 -18.83 24.95 32.76
CA ASP A 1147 -17.57 25.57 32.34
C ASP A 1147 -17.83 26.79 31.44
N SER A 1148 -17.09 27.87 31.70
CA SER A 1148 -17.13 29.10 30.91
C SER A 1148 -16.72 28.88 29.45
N ASP A 1149 -17.30 29.66 28.54
CA ASP A 1149 -16.91 29.75 27.13
C ASP A 1149 -15.83 30.83 26.87
N GLY A 1150 -15.52 31.68 27.86
CA GLY A 1150 -14.53 32.76 27.71
C GLY A 1150 -14.74 33.90 28.71
N ALA A 1151 -13.69 34.71 28.92
CA ALA A 1151 -13.69 35.76 29.94
C ALA A 1151 -14.40 37.06 29.50
N ASP A 1152 -14.54 37.29 28.19
CA ASP A 1152 -14.98 38.57 27.64
C ASP A 1152 -16.42 38.54 27.06
N CYS A 1153 -17.27 37.63 27.54
CA CYS A 1153 -18.61 37.46 26.95
C CYS A 1153 -19.68 36.83 27.88
N GLY A 1154 -20.93 37.20 27.59
CA GLY A 1154 -22.14 36.64 28.21
C GLY A 1154 -22.36 37.07 29.67
N ARG A 1155 -23.04 36.22 30.44
CA ARG A 1155 -23.48 36.53 31.82
C ARG A 1155 -22.37 36.39 32.87
N ILE A 1156 -21.20 35.86 32.50
CA ILE A 1156 -20.08 35.59 33.41
C ILE A 1156 -18.86 36.29 32.85
N GLU A 1157 -18.61 37.50 33.35
CA GLU A 1157 -17.45 38.29 32.96
C GLU A 1157 -16.21 37.92 33.79
N GLY A 1158 -15.05 37.89 33.13
CA GLY A 1158 -13.74 37.69 33.75
C GLY A 1158 -13.35 36.24 34.03
N LEU A 1159 -14.15 35.25 33.59
CA LEU A 1159 -13.87 33.83 33.85
C LEU A 1159 -13.31 33.12 32.60
N PRO A 1160 -12.05 32.64 32.61
CA PRO A 1160 -11.45 32.00 31.44
C PRO A 1160 -12.21 30.78 30.93
N ALA A 1161 -12.10 30.51 29.64
CA ALA A 1161 -12.70 29.32 29.02
C ALA A 1161 -12.25 28.03 29.73
N GLY A 1162 -13.18 27.09 29.91
CA GLY A 1162 -12.91 25.82 30.61
C GLY A 1162 -12.88 25.91 32.14
N THR A 1163 -13.13 27.09 32.72
CA THR A 1163 -13.20 27.24 34.19
C THR A 1163 -14.64 27.07 34.67
N PHE A 1164 -14.85 26.20 35.66
CA PHE A 1164 -16.18 25.91 36.21
C PHE A 1164 -16.74 27.04 37.06
N SER A 1165 -18.02 27.35 36.85
CA SER A 1165 -18.78 28.31 37.65
C SER A 1165 -20.01 27.63 38.26
N PRO A 1166 -20.11 27.58 39.61
CA PRO A 1166 -21.30 27.05 40.25
C PRO A 1166 -22.55 27.90 39.98
N ASP A 1167 -22.40 29.20 39.71
CA ASP A 1167 -23.53 30.04 39.31
C ASP A 1167 -24.01 29.70 37.89
N TYR A 1168 -23.08 29.45 36.96
CA TYR A 1168 -23.45 29.01 35.62
C TYR A 1168 -24.16 27.66 35.64
N ALA A 1169 -23.61 26.71 36.41
CA ALA A 1169 -24.21 25.41 36.60
C ALA A 1169 -25.66 25.54 37.11
N MET A 1170 -25.90 26.39 38.11
CA MET A 1170 -27.26 26.64 38.60
C MET A 1170 -28.16 27.31 37.56
N TRP A 1171 -27.64 28.18 36.69
CA TRP A 1171 -28.43 28.75 35.60
C TRP A 1171 -28.80 27.72 34.55
N LEU A 1172 -27.87 26.85 34.18
CA LEU A 1172 -28.12 25.73 33.25
C LEU A 1172 -29.13 24.74 33.83
N ILE A 1173 -29.10 24.46 35.13
CA ILE A 1173 -30.07 23.57 35.79
C ILE A 1173 -31.48 24.19 35.76
N ASN A 1174 -31.57 25.49 36.06
CA ASN A 1174 -32.85 26.19 36.18
C ASN A 1174 -33.42 26.71 34.83
N GLY A 1175 -32.58 26.88 33.82
CA GLY A 1175 -32.94 27.52 32.55
C GLY A 1175 -33.08 29.04 32.64
N ASN A 1176 -32.22 29.70 33.44
CA ASN A 1176 -32.34 31.11 33.85
C ASN A 1176 -31.42 32.10 33.14
#